data_AF-A0A7W1GIG6-F1
#
_entry.id   AF-A0A7W1GIG6-F1
#
_cell.length_a   1.000
_cell.length_b   1.000
_cell.length_c   1.000
_cell.angle_alpha   90.00
_cell.angle_beta   90.00
_cell.angle_gamma   90.00
#
_symmetry.space_group_name_H-M   'P 1'
#
loop_
_entity.id
_entity.type
_entity.pdbx_description
1 polymer ?
#
loop_
_entity_poly.entity_id
_entity_poly.type
_entity_poly.pdbx_seq_one_letter_code
_entity_poly.pdbx_strand_id
1 'polypeptide(L)'
;TTVNGGFTAAAGNNTANDNVTLGGLVNNLLGRPARIQQTFIGNLSDNVFLPFRDGNNVTLFAEQHKLNQYNFFFQDEWKVRPNLTLNYGVRWEINPAATTSGGEVLLATTPIVGTGAPVSFAEADRWYDTTDIGVFGPRLGLAWSPDYKDGFFHGLFGETGRSAIRVGYGIAYDTISSFQVTAAAGRVPGLLVTCSSTFPFTTATNGCTPPSNTTVNSGFPLTLSPPSITPSSFLTPPQQVFSNAPPITVFAPEMKVPTVHQWSLSFQRELPMGFVAQAAYIGRAGNRLFMAYNINQINSDPLLASFGLLRQNLDNGCRPDGSGPQSTDRSCVNPIPAASIPLIGRLTAAGLNGASFVNNDTVIGQLNTNAAGALAERIEDNTLALRLRPNQQFSTITYLDNSGASNYHAAQFTIRKRFSSGLGMNMAYTFGKSIDNQSVDPVGAASGGGLTTTTSRNPIDIRNFREERARSDFDRRHVLTIGSAWDLPVGSGKRFFGDAGSVVNQILGGWSINGIYNYMSGEPFSVRSGSRTSNSAHESRADVIAPIRAQLQEVPSVAGPLVFPNDDAFAIPAPGTNGAGRNIFTAPAYWNLDLSFIKIFQLSERFRMQFRTEMFNALNHTNFDNPRDASSGSPSILSNLFAQTCCAAVAPPSTQTIIQTGESARVIQFALKLQF
;
A
#
# COMPACT_ATOMS: atom_id res chain seq x y z
N THR A 1 39.92 37.07 3.57
CA THR A 1 39.50 35.78 2.97
C THR A 1 40.73 34.90 2.81
N THR A 2 40.92 33.93 3.70
CA THR A 2 41.98 32.93 3.53
C THR A 2 41.44 31.76 2.75
N VAL A 3 42.20 31.29 1.76
CA VAL A 3 41.85 30.25 0.79
C VAL A 3 41.43 28.90 1.42
N ASN A 4 41.67 28.69 2.72
CA ASN A 4 41.34 27.46 3.46
C ASN A 4 40.67 27.66 4.83
N GLY A 5 40.24 28.87 5.19
CA GLY A 5 39.67 29.14 6.51
C GLY A 5 38.30 29.79 6.37
N GLY A 6 37.27 29.20 6.97
CA GLY A 6 35.91 29.72 6.98
C GLY A 6 35.82 31.19 7.43
N PHE A 7 34.67 31.80 7.17
CA PHE A 7 34.44 33.21 7.47
C PHE A 7 34.38 33.46 8.98
N THR A 8 35.30 34.28 9.49
CA THR A 8 35.19 34.90 10.81
C THR A 8 34.23 36.08 10.71
N ALA A 9 33.08 35.99 11.38
CA ALA A 9 32.10 37.07 11.40
C ALA A 9 32.67 38.32 12.07
N ALA A 10 32.34 39.50 11.54
CA ALA A 10 32.56 40.76 12.24
C ALA A 10 31.73 40.79 13.54
N ALA A 11 32.23 41.48 14.56
CA ALA A 11 31.51 41.62 15.83
C ALA A 11 30.12 42.22 15.58
N GLY A 12 29.07 41.54 16.05
CA GLY A 12 27.67 41.96 15.89
C GLY A 12 26.85 41.18 14.86
N ASN A 13 27.45 40.28 14.08
CA ASN A 13 26.71 39.42 13.13
C ASN A 13 26.23 38.12 13.79
N ASN A 14 25.02 37.65 13.48
CA ASN A 14 24.51 36.39 14.03
C ASN A 14 25.28 35.21 13.42
N THR A 15 26.16 34.60 14.21
CA THR A 15 27.06 33.54 13.77
C THR A 15 26.35 32.25 13.37
N ALA A 16 25.13 32.02 13.83
CA ALA A 16 24.35 30.82 13.53
C ALA A 16 23.58 30.91 12.21
N ASN A 17 23.13 32.10 11.82
CA ASN A 17 22.28 32.28 10.64
C ASN A 17 22.98 33.08 9.54
N ASP A 18 23.38 34.33 9.82
CA ASP A 18 23.91 35.24 8.80
C ASP A 18 25.23 34.74 8.21
N ASN A 19 26.08 34.12 9.03
CA ASN A 19 27.33 33.55 8.57
C ASN A 19 27.14 32.29 7.71
N VAL A 20 26.13 31.47 8.04
CA VAL A 20 25.75 30.29 7.26
C VAL A 20 25.15 30.71 5.92
N THR A 21 24.26 31.71 5.92
CA THR A 21 23.65 32.26 4.70
C THR A 21 24.69 32.93 3.79
N LEU A 22 25.60 33.75 4.35
CA LEU A 22 26.68 34.38 3.60
C LEU A 22 27.66 33.35 3.04
N GLY A 23 28.04 32.36 3.84
CA GLY A 23 28.86 31.23 3.39
C GLY A 23 28.19 30.46 2.25
N GLY A 24 26.89 30.18 2.36
CA GLY A 24 26.09 29.55 1.31
C GLY A 24 26.03 30.37 0.01
N LEU A 25 25.83 31.69 0.12
CA LEU A 25 25.83 32.60 -1.03
C LEU A 25 27.19 32.59 -1.75
N VAL A 26 28.29 32.71 -0.99
CA VAL A 26 29.65 32.66 -1.55
C VAL A 26 29.91 31.30 -2.21
N ASN A 27 29.48 30.20 -1.59
CA ASN A 27 29.62 28.87 -2.18
C ASN A 27 28.87 28.74 -3.50
N ASN A 28 27.64 29.26 -3.57
CA ASN A 28 26.87 29.30 -4.81
C ASN A 28 27.57 30.13 -5.89
N LEU A 29 28.08 31.32 -5.55
CA LEU A 29 28.81 32.18 -6.49
C LEU A 29 30.12 31.55 -6.98
N LEU A 30 30.82 30.80 -6.12
CA LEU A 30 32.05 30.07 -6.46
C LEU A 30 31.78 28.72 -7.13
N GLY A 31 30.52 28.34 -7.33
CA GLY A 31 30.15 27.03 -7.88
C GLY A 31 30.67 25.87 -7.04
N ARG A 32 30.63 25.97 -5.71
CA ARG A 32 31.07 24.89 -4.81
C ARG A 32 29.88 24.03 -4.42
N PRO A 33 29.97 22.69 -4.52
CA PRO A 33 28.88 21.83 -4.09
C PRO A 33 28.73 21.93 -2.56
N ALA A 34 27.51 22.09 -2.07
CA ALA A 34 27.24 22.15 -0.63
C ALA A 34 27.58 20.82 0.07
N ARG A 35 27.43 19.71 -0.65
CA ARG A 35 27.62 18.36 -0.15
C ARG A 35 28.06 17.44 -1.27
N ILE A 36 29.06 16.60 -0.99
CA ILE A 36 29.44 15.46 -1.83
C ILE A 36 29.15 14.20 -1.03
N GLN A 37 28.54 13.20 -1.67
CA GLN A 37 28.23 11.93 -1.04
C GLN A 37 28.42 10.77 -2.00
N GLN A 38 28.92 9.65 -1.50
CA GLN A 38 28.99 8.38 -2.21
C GLN A 38 28.67 7.24 -1.25
N THR A 39 27.88 6.27 -1.72
CA THR A 39 27.58 5.05 -0.99
C THR A 39 28.53 3.95 -1.42
N PHE A 40 29.10 3.27 -0.44
CA PHE A 40 29.99 2.12 -0.62
C PHE A 40 29.30 0.85 -0.17
N ILE A 41 29.66 -0.25 -0.84
CA ILE A 41 29.16 -1.59 -0.54
C ILE A 41 30.23 -2.29 0.31
N GLY A 42 29.84 -2.79 1.48
CA GLY A 42 30.68 -3.62 2.33
C GLY A 42 30.69 -5.06 1.86
N ASN A 43 31.87 -5.64 1.69
CA ASN A 43 32.06 -7.08 1.63
C ASN A 43 32.35 -7.56 3.06
N LEU A 44 31.38 -8.23 3.67
CA LEU A 44 31.47 -8.69 5.06
C LEU A 44 32.42 -9.90 5.20
N SER A 45 32.58 -10.72 4.17
CA SER A 45 33.51 -11.86 4.16
C SER A 45 34.97 -11.40 4.15
N ASP A 46 35.32 -10.45 3.29
CA ASP A 46 36.67 -9.86 3.24
C ASP A 46 36.84 -8.70 4.22
N ASN A 47 35.76 -8.30 4.89
CA ASN A 47 35.68 -7.20 5.84
C ASN A 47 36.24 -5.86 5.32
N VAL A 48 35.93 -5.53 4.06
CA VAL A 48 36.37 -4.30 3.38
C VAL A 48 35.22 -3.62 2.64
N PHE A 49 35.27 -2.29 2.53
CA PHE A 49 34.38 -1.56 1.62
C PHE A 49 34.95 -1.56 0.21
N LEU A 50 34.14 -2.00 -0.75
CA LEU A 50 34.52 -2.08 -2.15
C LEU A 50 34.50 -0.68 -2.80
N PRO A 51 35.50 -0.32 -3.62
CA PRO A 51 35.46 0.92 -4.39
C PRO A 51 34.30 0.87 -5.40
N PHE A 52 33.76 2.02 -5.80
CA PHE A 52 32.68 2.04 -6.81
C PHE A 52 33.10 1.48 -8.16
N ARG A 53 34.36 1.69 -8.53
CA ARG A 53 34.95 1.22 -9.78
C ARG A 53 36.38 0.77 -9.52
N ASP A 54 36.72 -0.37 -10.09
CA ASP A 54 38.10 -0.86 -10.18
C ASP A 54 38.45 -1.07 -11.66
N GLY A 55 39.39 -0.27 -12.18
CA GLY A 55 39.68 -0.22 -13.62
C GLY A 55 38.45 0.15 -14.46
N ASN A 56 37.98 -0.78 -15.32
CA ASN A 56 36.78 -0.62 -16.14
C ASN A 56 35.52 -1.30 -15.57
N ASN A 57 35.63 -1.94 -14.41
CA ASN A 57 34.54 -2.68 -13.81
C ASN A 57 33.86 -1.84 -12.74
N VAL A 58 32.53 -1.73 -12.82
CA VAL A 58 31.71 -1.14 -11.75
C VAL A 58 31.44 -2.23 -10.73
N THR A 59 31.59 -1.90 -9.45
CA THR A 59 31.32 -2.83 -8.36
C THR A 59 29.82 -3.10 -8.28
N LEU A 60 29.47 -4.38 -8.38
CA LEU A 60 28.12 -4.88 -8.17
C LEU A 60 28.12 -5.78 -6.93
N PHE A 61 27.16 -5.57 -6.05
CA PHE A 61 26.85 -6.54 -5.01
C PHE A 61 25.90 -7.59 -5.59
N ALA A 62 26.31 -8.85 -5.54
CA ALA A 62 25.49 -9.97 -5.96
C ALA A 62 25.44 -10.99 -4.84
N GLU A 63 24.24 -11.30 -4.41
CA GLU A 63 23.97 -12.35 -3.43
C GLU A 63 22.95 -13.31 -4.02
N GLN A 64 23.17 -14.61 -3.84
CA GLN A 64 22.26 -15.63 -4.31
C GLN A 64 21.56 -16.28 -3.12
N HIS A 65 20.25 -16.08 -3.05
CA HIS A 65 19.39 -16.75 -2.08
C HIS A 65 18.77 -18.01 -2.69
N LYS A 66 18.72 -19.09 -1.91
CA LYS A 66 18.10 -20.36 -2.26
C LYS A 66 16.82 -20.55 -1.46
N LEU A 67 15.69 -20.66 -2.16
CA LEU A 67 14.38 -20.96 -1.59
C LEU A 67 13.89 -22.24 -2.24
N ASN A 68 14.08 -23.36 -1.54
CA ASN A 68 13.66 -24.67 -2.04
C ASN A 68 12.20 -24.90 -1.67
N GLN A 69 11.45 -25.56 -2.55
CA GLN A 69 10.09 -25.99 -2.27
C GLN A 69 9.92 -27.43 -2.79
N TYR A 70 9.42 -28.31 -1.94
CA TYR A 70 9.08 -29.69 -2.29
C TYR A 70 7.58 -29.87 -2.15
N ASN A 71 6.92 -30.28 -3.23
CA ASN A 71 5.47 -30.42 -3.27
C ASN A 71 5.12 -31.86 -3.67
N PHE A 72 4.59 -32.62 -2.72
CA PHE A 72 4.06 -33.96 -2.96
C PHE A 72 2.54 -33.89 -3.01
N PHE A 73 1.91 -34.70 -3.86
CA PHE A 73 0.45 -34.72 -3.93
C PHE A 73 -0.06 -36.12 -4.21
N PHE A 74 -1.26 -36.37 -3.69
CA PHE A 74 -2.09 -37.50 -4.04
C PHE A 74 -3.48 -36.97 -4.35
N GLN A 75 -4.08 -37.44 -5.44
CA GLN A 75 -5.43 -37.07 -5.83
C GLN A 75 -6.11 -38.26 -6.50
N ASP A 76 -7.38 -38.45 -6.19
CA ASP A 76 -8.25 -39.43 -6.82
C ASP A 76 -9.59 -38.79 -7.21
N GLU A 77 -10.19 -39.31 -8.28
CA GLU A 77 -11.54 -38.97 -8.74
C GLU A 77 -12.37 -40.25 -8.74
N TRP A 78 -13.30 -40.35 -7.78
CA TRP A 78 -14.20 -41.48 -7.68
C TRP A 78 -15.59 -41.13 -8.19
N LYS A 79 -16.00 -41.78 -9.28
CA LYS A 79 -17.39 -41.76 -9.76
C LYS A 79 -18.24 -42.73 -8.94
N VAL A 80 -18.73 -42.27 -7.79
CA VAL A 80 -19.61 -43.04 -6.89
C VAL A 80 -20.87 -43.51 -7.64
N ARG A 81 -21.41 -42.65 -8.51
CA ARG A 81 -22.50 -42.93 -9.46
C ARG A 81 -22.25 -42.19 -10.78
N PRO A 82 -22.92 -42.53 -11.90
CA PRO A 82 -22.79 -41.79 -13.15
C PRO A 82 -23.07 -40.28 -13.02
N ASN A 83 -23.83 -39.89 -12.00
CA ASN A 83 -24.22 -38.51 -11.71
C ASN A 83 -23.65 -37.95 -10.40
N LEU A 84 -22.74 -38.67 -9.73
CA LEU A 84 -22.10 -38.26 -8.47
C LEU A 84 -20.61 -38.59 -8.51
N THR A 85 -19.80 -37.54 -8.56
CA THR A 85 -18.34 -37.63 -8.54
C THR A 85 -17.79 -37.02 -7.25
N LEU A 86 -16.95 -37.78 -6.56
CA LEU A 86 -16.17 -37.32 -5.42
C LEU A 86 -14.71 -37.16 -5.85
N ASN A 87 -14.17 -35.97 -5.63
CA ASN A 87 -12.75 -35.67 -5.79
C ASN A 87 -12.14 -35.52 -4.41
N TYR A 88 -11.06 -36.24 -4.12
CA TYR A 88 -10.36 -36.08 -2.86
C TYR A 88 -8.87 -36.20 -3.09
N GLY A 89 -8.11 -35.49 -2.27
CA GLY A 89 -6.67 -35.48 -2.37
C GLY A 89 -6.04 -34.75 -1.22
N VAL A 90 -4.72 -34.87 -1.15
CA VAL A 90 -3.90 -34.16 -0.18
C VAL A 90 -2.64 -33.70 -0.89
N ARG A 91 -2.24 -32.46 -0.59
CA ARG A 91 -0.94 -31.92 -0.98
C ARG A 91 -0.10 -31.75 0.27
N TRP A 92 1.12 -32.24 0.24
CA TRP A 92 2.10 -32.06 1.31
C TRP A 92 3.21 -31.17 0.79
N GLU A 93 3.42 -30.03 1.45
CA GLU A 93 4.48 -29.09 1.10
C GLU A 93 5.57 -29.10 2.15
N ILE A 94 6.82 -28.95 1.70
CA ILE A 94 7.96 -28.68 2.54
C ILE A 94 8.62 -27.44 1.98
N ASN A 95 8.59 -26.36 2.77
CA ASN A 95 9.15 -25.06 2.43
C ASN A 95 10.26 -24.74 3.45
N PRO A 96 11.51 -25.23 3.26
CA PRO A 96 12.62 -24.90 4.14
C PRO A 96 12.93 -23.41 4.15
N ALA A 97 13.51 -22.97 5.27
CA ALA A 97 13.96 -21.60 5.39
C ALA A 97 14.92 -21.20 4.27
N ALA A 98 14.86 -19.93 3.88
CA ALA A 98 15.76 -19.38 2.86
C ALA A 98 17.22 -19.44 3.36
N THR A 99 18.13 -19.79 2.46
CA THR A 99 19.58 -19.82 2.72
C THR A 99 20.35 -19.03 1.66
N THR A 100 21.63 -18.79 1.89
CA THR A 100 22.55 -18.14 0.95
C THR A 100 23.57 -19.15 0.41
N SER A 101 24.04 -18.97 -0.83
CA SER A 101 25.01 -19.89 -1.44
C SER A 101 26.40 -19.86 -0.81
N GLY A 102 26.73 -18.81 -0.04
CA GLY A 102 28.02 -18.57 0.61
C GLY A 102 28.18 -19.11 2.03
N GLY A 103 27.15 -19.74 2.61
CA GLY A 103 27.26 -20.49 3.88
C GLY A 103 26.57 -19.83 5.07
N GLU A 104 26.64 -18.51 5.21
CA GLU A 104 26.11 -17.82 6.39
C GLU A 104 25.30 -16.56 6.01
N VAL A 105 24.22 -16.32 6.73
CA VAL A 105 23.41 -15.10 6.72
C VAL A 105 23.68 -14.32 8.00
N LEU A 106 23.59 -13.00 7.95
CA LEU A 106 23.74 -12.18 9.14
C LEU A 106 22.37 -11.82 9.70
N LEU A 107 22.06 -12.35 10.88
CA LEU A 107 20.82 -12.08 11.59
C LEU A 107 21.08 -11.30 12.86
N ALA A 108 20.14 -10.43 13.21
CA ALA A 108 20.16 -9.75 14.49
C ALA A 108 19.95 -10.76 15.63
N THR A 109 20.78 -10.65 16.66
CA THR A 109 20.65 -11.43 17.90
C THR A 109 19.30 -11.15 18.57
N THR A 110 18.49 -12.18 18.80
CA THR A 110 17.15 -12.04 19.37
C THR A 110 17.16 -12.13 20.90
N PRO A 111 16.30 -11.35 21.60
CA PRO A 111 15.30 -10.39 21.10
C PRO A 111 15.89 -9.01 20.73
N ILE A 112 15.36 -8.38 19.68
CA ILE A 112 15.89 -7.09 19.14
C ILE A 112 15.27 -5.87 19.83
N VAL A 113 14.09 -6.03 20.44
CA VAL A 113 13.37 -4.97 21.16
C VAL A 113 13.27 -5.29 22.64
N GLY A 114 13.29 -4.27 23.50
CA GLY A 114 13.04 -4.42 24.94
C GLY A 114 14.17 -5.02 25.78
N THR A 115 15.33 -5.34 25.18
CA THR A 115 16.47 -5.93 25.89
C THR A 115 17.33 -4.92 26.65
N GLY A 116 17.32 -3.64 26.23
CA GLY A 116 18.14 -2.58 26.83
C GLY A 116 19.65 -2.69 26.57
N ALA A 117 20.13 -3.87 26.16
CA ALA A 117 21.49 -4.12 25.71
C ALA A 117 21.64 -3.85 24.20
N PRO A 118 22.84 -3.53 23.71
CA PRO A 118 23.12 -3.45 22.28
C PRO A 118 22.85 -4.79 21.58
N VAL A 119 22.07 -4.74 20.51
CA VAL A 119 21.84 -5.82 19.55
C VAL A 119 23.00 -5.84 18.55
N SER A 120 23.53 -7.03 18.33
CA SER A 120 24.55 -7.32 17.32
C SER A 120 23.99 -8.22 16.23
N PHE A 121 24.57 -8.18 15.03
CA PHE A 121 24.31 -9.13 13.96
C PHE A 121 25.37 -10.24 13.99
N ALA A 122 24.92 -11.49 13.93
CA ALA A 122 25.74 -12.69 13.97
C ALA A 122 25.40 -13.63 12.81
N GLU A 123 26.37 -14.45 12.45
CA GLU A 123 26.23 -15.46 11.40
C GLU A 123 25.23 -16.55 11.81
N ALA A 124 24.42 -17.00 10.85
CA ALA A 124 23.46 -18.08 10.98
C ALA A 124 23.32 -18.82 9.64
N ASP A 125 22.88 -20.08 9.67
CA ASP A 125 22.78 -20.90 8.45
C ASP A 125 21.59 -20.53 7.54
N ARG A 126 20.60 -19.80 8.06
CA ARG A 126 19.29 -19.56 7.43
C ARG A 126 18.63 -18.29 7.96
N TRP A 127 17.75 -17.68 7.16
CA TRP A 127 17.10 -16.40 7.47
C TRP A 127 16.05 -16.44 8.61
N TYR A 128 15.53 -17.62 8.94
CA TYR A 128 14.60 -17.88 10.05
C TYR A 128 14.69 -19.35 10.46
N ASP A 129 14.29 -19.70 11.68
CA ASP A 129 14.62 -20.99 12.31
C ASP A 129 13.69 -22.14 11.93
N THR A 130 12.51 -21.83 11.43
CA THR A 130 11.46 -22.82 11.21
C THR A 130 11.49 -23.39 9.79
N THR A 131 11.42 -24.72 9.71
CA THR A 131 11.06 -25.45 8.49
C THR A 131 9.80 -26.24 8.79
N ASP A 132 8.67 -25.79 8.25
CA ASP A 132 7.37 -26.36 8.55
C ASP A 132 7.16 -27.63 7.70
N ILE A 133 7.33 -28.81 8.31
CA ILE A 133 7.13 -30.11 7.64
C ILE A 133 5.70 -30.64 7.77
N GLY A 134 4.87 -30.02 8.64
CA GLY A 134 3.49 -30.45 8.93
C GLY A 134 2.43 -29.88 7.98
N VAL A 135 2.82 -29.43 6.79
CA VAL A 135 1.99 -28.60 5.91
C VAL A 135 1.16 -29.49 4.98
N PHE A 136 0.10 -30.10 5.52
CA PHE A 136 -0.84 -30.95 4.78
C PHE A 136 -2.08 -30.17 4.35
N GLY A 137 -2.29 -30.04 3.04
CA GLY A 137 -3.44 -29.36 2.45
C GLY A 137 -4.42 -30.35 1.85
N PRO A 138 -5.44 -30.83 2.60
CA PRO A 138 -6.49 -31.65 2.04
C PRO A 138 -7.30 -30.86 1.02
N ARG A 139 -7.83 -31.57 0.02
CA ARG A 139 -8.72 -31.05 -1.00
C ARG A 139 -9.87 -32.04 -1.14
N LEU A 140 -11.09 -31.53 -1.01
CA LEU A 140 -12.32 -32.29 -1.12
C LEU A 140 -13.24 -31.57 -2.10
N GLY A 141 -13.80 -32.31 -3.04
CA GLY A 141 -14.72 -31.80 -4.05
C GLY A 141 -15.84 -32.79 -4.27
N LEU A 142 -17.07 -32.31 -4.35
CA LEU A 142 -18.25 -33.10 -4.67
C LEU A 142 -18.90 -32.47 -5.89
N ALA A 143 -19.16 -33.25 -6.94
CA ALA A 143 -19.96 -32.83 -8.08
C ALA A 143 -21.15 -33.77 -8.23
N TRP A 144 -22.36 -33.23 -8.17
CA TRP A 144 -23.60 -33.98 -8.24
C TRP A 144 -24.52 -33.39 -9.29
N SER A 145 -25.03 -34.23 -10.19
CA SER A 145 -26.09 -33.89 -11.15
C SER A 145 -27.36 -34.64 -10.74
N PRO A 146 -28.31 -34.00 -10.04
CA PRO A 146 -29.55 -34.67 -9.65
C PRO A 146 -30.33 -35.14 -10.89
N ASP A 147 -31.02 -36.27 -10.77
CA ASP A 147 -31.87 -36.83 -11.82
C ASP A 147 -33.26 -37.09 -11.25
N TYR A 148 -34.16 -36.12 -11.39
CA TYR A 148 -35.56 -36.25 -10.97
C TYR A 148 -36.45 -36.19 -12.21
N LYS A 149 -37.24 -37.25 -12.43
CA LYS A 149 -38.10 -37.39 -13.63
C LYS A 149 -39.45 -36.69 -13.47
N ASP A 150 -40.01 -36.67 -12.26
CA ASP A 150 -41.34 -36.08 -11.99
C ASP A 150 -41.40 -35.38 -10.62
N GLY A 151 -42.45 -34.59 -10.41
CA GLY A 151 -42.78 -33.93 -9.13
C GLY A 151 -42.06 -32.59 -8.90
N PHE A 152 -42.19 -32.06 -7.68
CA PHE A 152 -41.63 -30.74 -7.31
C PHE A 152 -40.12 -30.64 -7.57
N PHE A 153 -39.37 -31.70 -7.29
CA PHE A 153 -37.92 -31.74 -7.47
C PHE A 153 -37.47 -31.79 -8.93
N HIS A 154 -38.31 -32.29 -9.85
CA HIS A 154 -38.08 -32.14 -11.30
C HIS A 154 -38.13 -30.66 -11.70
N GLY A 155 -39.09 -29.89 -11.18
CA GLY A 155 -39.14 -28.44 -11.37
C GLY A 155 -37.86 -27.74 -10.88
N LEU A 156 -37.33 -28.14 -9.73
CA LEU A 156 -36.18 -27.50 -9.09
C LEU A 156 -34.80 -27.93 -9.62
N PHE A 157 -34.63 -29.19 -10.04
CA PHE A 157 -33.34 -29.74 -10.48
C PHE A 157 -33.34 -30.26 -11.93
N GLY A 158 -34.48 -30.68 -12.46
CA GLY A 158 -34.60 -31.25 -13.80
C GLY A 158 -34.05 -32.66 -13.92
N GLU A 159 -34.02 -33.14 -15.17
CA GLU A 159 -33.44 -34.42 -15.56
C GLU A 159 -31.91 -34.38 -15.59
N THR A 160 -31.29 -35.56 -15.72
CA THR A 160 -29.85 -35.75 -15.89
C THR A 160 -29.22 -34.70 -16.80
N GLY A 161 -28.20 -33.99 -16.29
CA GLY A 161 -27.42 -33.01 -17.05
C GLY A 161 -28.00 -31.60 -17.07
N ARG A 162 -29.25 -31.37 -16.63
CA ARG A 162 -29.84 -30.02 -16.59
C ARG A 162 -29.37 -29.19 -15.41
N SER A 163 -29.02 -29.83 -14.29
CA SER A 163 -28.44 -29.15 -13.13
C SER A 163 -27.15 -29.81 -12.66
N ALA A 164 -26.27 -29.00 -12.10
CA ALA A 164 -25.03 -29.45 -11.46
C ALA A 164 -24.81 -28.68 -10.16
N ILE A 165 -24.64 -29.43 -9.07
CA ILE A 165 -24.22 -28.92 -7.77
C ILE A 165 -22.76 -29.25 -7.60
N ARG A 166 -21.94 -28.28 -7.20
CA ARG A 166 -20.53 -28.50 -6.87
C ARG A 166 -20.21 -27.92 -5.51
N VAL A 167 -19.57 -28.72 -4.67
CA VAL A 167 -19.06 -28.31 -3.37
C VAL A 167 -17.56 -28.53 -3.37
N GLY A 168 -16.79 -27.61 -2.81
CA GLY A 168 -15.35 -27.73 -2.69
C GLY A 168 -14.85 -27.20 -1.37
N TYR A 169 -13.82 -27.85 -0.82
CA TYR A 169 -13.00 -27.35 0.27
C TYR A 169 -11.55 -27.67 -0.02
N GLY A 170 -10.65 -26.75 0.30
CA GLY A 170 -9.22 -27.03 0.26
C GLY A 170 -8.42 -26.05 1.08
N ILE A 171 -7.16 -26.42 1.31
CA ILE A 171 -6.16 -25.53 1.90
C ILE A 171 -5.10 -25.23 0.85
N ALA A 172 -4.71 -23.97 0.75
CA ALA A 172 -3.59 -23.49 -0.04
C ALA A 172 -2.56 -22.85 0.89
N TYR A 173 -1.30 -22.88 0.47
CA TYR A 173 -0.19 -22.30 1.19
C TYR A 173 0.48 -21.26 0.32
N ASP A 174 1.05 -20.24 0.96
CA ASP A 174 1.86 -19.22 0.28
C ASP A 174 3.32 -19.38 0.70
N THR A 175 4.24 -19.03 -0.19
CA THR A 175 5.67 -19.08 0.08
C THR A 175 6.26 -17.69 0.19
N ILE A 176 7.37 -17.59 0.91
CA ILE A 176 8.11 -16.33 1.00
C ILE A 176 8.79 -16.08 -0.35
N SER A 177 8.57 -14.90 -0.93
CA SER A 177 9.26 -14.48 -2.14
C SER A 177 10.74 -14.26 -1.88
N SER A 178 11.60 -14.67 -2.82
CA SER A 178 13.05 -14.43 -2.77
C SER A 178 13.39 -12.94 -2.60
N PHE A 179 12.54 -12.07 -3.11
CA PHE A 179 12.69 -10.63 -3.02
C PHE A 179 12.64 -10.09 -1.58
N GLN A 180 11.87 -10.73 -0.68
CA GLN A 180 11.85 -10.35 0.75
C GLN A 180 13.19 -10.62 1.42
N VAL A 181 13.81 -11.73 1.04
CA VAL A 181 15.14 -12.11 1.52
C VAL A 181 16.17 -11.09 1.07
N THR A 182 16.13 -10.68 -0.20
CA THR A 182 16.99 -9.62 -0.73
C THR A 182 16.76 -8.28 -0.03
N ALA A 183 15.52 -7.94 0.31
CA ALA A 183 15.20 -6.72 1.05
C ALA A 183 15.76 -6.73 2.49
N ALA A 184 15.71 -7.88 3.17
CA ALA A 184 16.33 -8.06 4.48
C ALA A 184 17.87 -8.00 4.40
N ALA A 185 18.45 -8.71 3.43
CA ALA A 185 19.89 -8.72 3.20
C ALA A 185 20.46 -7.32 2.92
N GLY A 186 19.78 -6.54 2.07
CA GLY A 186 20.12 -5.16 1.77
C GLY A 186 20.10 -4.18 2.96
N ARG A 187 19.59 -4.61 4.12
CA ARG A 187 19.45 -3.81 5.34
C ARG A 187 20.31 -4.30 6.50
N VAL A 188 21.21 -5.25 6.26
CA VAL A 188 22.22 -5.67 7.24
C VAL A 188 23.20 -4.50 7.49
N PRO A 189 23.41 -4.08 8.76
CA PRO A 189 24.40 -3.04 9.07
C PRO A 189 25.79 -3.38 8.54
N GLY A 190 26.47 -2.38 7.98
CA GLY A 190 27.80 -2.56 7.37
C GLY A 190 27.79 -2.95 5.90
N LEU A 191 26.65 -3.42 5.35
CA LEU A 191 26.54 -3.70 3.91
C LEU A 191 26.55 -2.44 3.06
N LEU A 192 25.92 -1.36 3.54
CA LEU A 192 25.90 -0.07 2.87
C LEU A 192 26.36 1.01 3.85
N VAL A 193 27.31 1.84 3.42
CA VAL A 193 27.71 3.05 4.15
C VAL A 193 27.77 4.23 3.21
N THR A 194 27.20 5.37 3.61
CA THR A 194 27.29 6.61 2.84
C THR A 194 28.37 7.50 3.43
N CYS A 195 29.48 7.63 2.72
CA CYS A 195 30.43 8.69 2.98
C CYS A 195 29.88 10.00 2.46
N SER A 196 29.77 10.99 3.35
CA SER A 196 29.38 12.34 2.98
C SER A 196 30.36 13.33 3.54
N SER A 197 30.67 14.35 2.76
CA SER A 197 31.42 15.51 3.21
C SER A 197 30.67 16.78 2.83
N THR A 198 30.58 17.71 3.76
CA THR A 198 29.88 18.99 3.58
C THR A 198 30.89 20.11 3.53
N PHE A 199 30.66 21.11 2.68
CA PHE A 199 31.56 22.26 2.55
C PHE A 199 31.76 22.94 3.93
N PRO A 200 32.99 23.35 4.33
CA PRO A 200 34.25 23.44 3.57
C PRO A 200 35.04 22.14 3.42
N PHE A 201 34.37 20.99 3.49
CA PHE A 201 34.94 19.64 3.42
C PHE A 201 35.95 19.37 4.53
N THR A 202 35.81 20.06 5.66
CA THR A 202 36.61 19.83 6.88
C THR A 202 36.04 18.70 7.73
N THR A 203 34.80 18.31 7.48
CA THR A 203 34.09 17.28 8.23
C THR A 203 33.47 16.29 7.25
N ALA A 204 33.87 15.03 7.38
CA ALA A 204 33.33 13.91 6.64
C ALA A 204 32.67 12.91 7.60
N THR A 205 31.83 12.01 7.08
CA THR A 205 31.38 10.82 7.81
C THR A 205 32.58 10.13 8.45
N ASN A 206 32.44 9.67 9.70
CA ASN A 206 33.53 8.99 10.41
C ASN A 206 34.10 7.84 9.56
N GLY A 207 35.43 7.72 9.50
CA GLY A 207 36.12 6.75 8.65
C GLY A 207 36.24 7.12 7.17
N CYS A 208 35.62 8.20 6.70
CA CYS A 208 35.73 8.65 5.31
C CYS A 208 36.71 9.83 5.18
N THR A 209 37.43 9.88 4.06
CA THR A 209 38.34 10.98 3.74
C THR A 209 37.59 12.11 3.05
N PRO A 210 37.68 13.37 3.51
CA PRO A 210 37.07 14.49 2.81
C PRO A 210 37.71 14.69 1.43
N PRO A 211 36.91 14.98 0.38
CA PRO A 211 37.44 15.28 -0.95
C PRO A 211 38.20 16.62 -0.94
N SER A 212 39.08 16.81 -1.92
CA SER A 212 39.72 18.10 -2.15
C SER A 212 38.68 19.17 -2.49
N ASN A 213 39.03 20.43 -2.30
CA ASN A 213 38.11 21.55 -2.41
C ASN A 213 37.69 21.79 -3.87
N THR A 214 36.63 21.12 -4.33
CA THR A 214 36.18 21.09 -5.74
C THR A 214 35.19 22.21 -6.05
N THR A 215 35.28 22.80 -7.25
CA THR A 215 34.29 23.70 -7.85
C THR A 215 33.68 23.08 -9.11
N VAL A 216 32.55 23.60 -9.57
CA VAL A 216 31.90 23.21 -10.84
C VAL A 216 32.91 23.29 -12.00
N ASN A 217 33.79 24.28 -11.99
CA ASN A 217 34.81 24.46 -13.04
C ASN A 217 35.94 23.43 -12.99
N SER A 218 36.27 22.90 -11.80
CA SER A 218 37.28 21.84 -11.67
C SER A 218 36.74 20.43 -11.94
N GLY A 219 35.43 20.31 -12.17
CA GLY A 219 34.73 19.02 -12.20
C GLY A 219 34.51 18.43 -10.81
N PHE A 220 33.56 17.50 -10.71
CA PHE A 220 33.28 16.75 -9.49
C PHE A 220 34.03 15.41 -9.50
N PRO A 221 34.51 14.94 -8.33
CA PRO A 221 35.11 13.62 -8.25
C PRO A 221 34.05 12.56 -8.60
N LEU A 222 34.32 11.76 -9.64
CA LEU A 222 33.45 10.65 -10.04
C LEU A 222 33.49 9.49 -9.03
N THR A 223 34.52 9.47 -8.18
CA THR A 223 34.77 8.45 -7.16
C THR A 223 35.44 9.08 -5.95
N LEU A 224 35.01 8.67 -4.76
CA LEU A 224 35.64 8.91 -3.47
C LEU A 224 36.40 7.65 -3.05
N SER A 225 37.39 7.81 -2.17
CA SER A 225 38.09 6.68 -1.57
C SER A 225 37.16 5.90 -0.64
N PRO A 226 37.23 4.55 -0.61
CA PRO A 226 36.50 3.75 0.36
C PRO A 226 36.81 4.17 1.81
N PRO A 227 35.83 4.04 2.74
CA PRO A 227 36.07 4.27 4.15
C PRO A 227 37.19 3.38 4.70
N SER A 228 37.98 3.92 5.64
CA SER A 228 39.04 3.19 6.35
C SER A 228 38.53 2.30 7.48
N ILE A 229 37.28 2.50 7.89
CA ILE A 229 36.56 1.65 8.84
C ILE A 229 36.09 0.36 8.16
N THR A 230 35.94 -0.71 8.93
CA THR A 230 35.55 -2.02 8.40
C THR A 230 34.04 -2.24 8.46
N PRO A 231 33.43 -2.98 7.52
CA PRO A 231 32.02 -3.37 7.56
C PRO A 231 31.59 -4.03 8.88
N SER A 232 32.40 -4.94 9.43
CA SER A 232 32.12 -5.62 10.71
C SER A 232 31.93 -4.67 11.90
N SER A 233 32.56 -3.49 11.89
CA SER A 233 32.40 -2.50 12.96
C SER A 233 30.97 -1.95 13.06
N PHE A 234 30.17 -2.12 12.01
CA PHE A 234 28.77 -1.72 11.97
C PHE A 234 27.81 -2.82 12.40
N LEU A 235 28.25 -4.07 12.57
CA LEU A 235 27.36 -5.18 12.96
C LEU A 235 26.79 -5.01 14.37
N THR A 236 27.38 -4.13 15.19
CA THR A 236 26.82 -3.69 16.48
C THR A 236 26.66 -2.17 16.48
N PRO A 237 25.63 -1.61 15.83
CA PRO A 237 25.45 -0.17 15.77
C PRO A 237 25.33 0.42 17.18
N PRO A 238 25.95 1.57 17.49
CA PRO A 238 25.75 2.22 18.77
C PRO A 238 24.33 2.76 18.90
N GLN A 239 23.87 2.94 20.15
CA GLN A 239 22.66 3.75 20.41
C GLN A 239 22.92 5.19 19.96
N GLN A 240 21.99 5.74 19.18
CA GLN A 240 22.13 7.07 18.59
C GLN A 240 20.76 7.65 18.31
N VAL A 241 20.65 8.99 18.28
CA VAL A 241 19.38 9.69 18.03
C VAL A 241 18.69 9.23 16.75
N PHE A 242 17.37 9.36 16.69
CA PHE A 242 16.54 8.74 15.66
C PHE A 242 16.99 9.08 14.23
N SER A 243 17.22 10.36 13.94
CA SER A 243 17.75 10.86 12.65
C SER A 243 19.07 10.24 12.17
N ASN A 244 19.91 9.73 13.06
CA ASN A 244 21.19 9.11 12.71
C ASN A 244 21.13 7.57 12.73
N ALA A 245 20.11 7.00 13.37
CA ALA A 245 20.02 5.55 13.56
C ALA A 245 19.68 4.84 12.23
N PRO A 246 20.42 3.78 11.84
CA PRO A 246 20.12 3.03 10.63
C PRO A 246 18.78 2.29 10.74
N PRO A 247 18.01 2.17 9.65
CA PRO A 247 16.88 1.26 9.59
C PRO A 247 17.35 -0.17 9.28
N ILE A 248 16.69 -1.16 9.86
CA ILE A 248 16.93 -2.59 9.60
C ILE A 248 15.64 -3.31 9.20
N THR A 249 15.80 -4.46 8.54
CA THR A 249 14.70 -5.38 8.22
C THR A 249 15.07 -6.77 8.71
N VAL A 250 14.18 -7.41 9.47
CA VAL A 250 14.44 -8.71 10.12
C VAL A 250 13.23 -9.63 10.01
N PHE A 251 13.48 -10.93 9.88
CA PHE A 251 12.44 -11.95 9.95
C PHE A 251 12.17 -12.34 11.41
N ALA A 252 10.93 -12.69 11.70
CA ALA A 252 10.63 -13.44 12.91
C ALA A 252 11.39 -14.79 12.89
N PRO A 253 11.99 -15.23 14.00
CA PRO A 253 12.60 -16.57 14.02
C PRO A 253 11.57 -17.69 13.85
N GLU A 254 10.37 -17.50 14.42
CA GLU A 254 9.30 -18.49 14.49
C GLU A 254 8.27 -18.37 13.35
N MET A 255 8.74 -18.03 12.15
CA MET A 255 7.89 -17.93 10.95
C MET A 255 7.07 -19.21 10.75
N LYS A 256 5.85 -19.07 10.27
CA LYS A 256 4.96 -20.20 9.96
C LYS A 256 4.45 -20.05 8.55
N VAL A 257 4.14 -21.17 7.90
CA VAL A 257 3.65 -21.11 6.52
C VAL A 257 2.27 -20.43 6.47
N PRO A 258 2.12 -19.35 5.67
CA PRO A 258 0.81 -18.74 5.42
C PRO A 258 -0.19 -19.76 4.89
N THR A 259 -1.42 -19.70 5.38
CA THR A 259 -2.42 -20.74 5.12
C THR A 259 -3.75 -20.12 4.74
N VAL A 260 -4.31 -20.53 3.60
CA VAL A 260 -5.61 -20.07 3.10
C VAL A 260 -6.57 -21.25 3.02
N HIS A 261 -7.59 -21.22 3.86
CA HIS A 261 -8.74 -22.11 3.74
C HIS A 261 -9.67 -21.55 2.67
N GLN A 262 -10.12 -22.39 1.75
CA GLN A 262 -11.05 -22.03 0.70
C GLN A 262 -12.18 -23.03 0.63
N TRP A 263 -13.42 -22.53 0.53
CA TRP A 263 -14.59 -23.36 0.31
C TRP A 263 -15.52 -22.71 -0.69
N SER A 264 -16.23 -23.54 -1.44
CA SER A 264 -17.19 -23.09 -2.43
C SER A 264 -18.38 -24.02 -2.50
N LEU A 265 -19.54 -23.43 -2.81
CA LEU A 265 -20.77 -24.12 -3.13
C LEU A 265 -21.31 -23.48 -4.40
N SER A 266 -21.66 -24.26 -5.41
CA SER A 266 -22.27 -23.74 -6.62
C SER A 266 -23.41 -24.62 -7.08
N PHE A 267 -24.43 -23.97 -7.62
CA PHE A 267 -25.57 -24.58 -8.28
C PHE A 267 -25.68 -23.97 -9.67
N GLN A 268 -25.60 -24.81 -10.68
CA GLN A 268 -25.76 -24.45 -12.08
C GLN A 268 -26.98 -25.14 -12.64
N ARG A 269 -27.75 -24.43 -13.47
CA ARG A 269 -28.96 -24.94 -14.12
C ARG A 269 -29.10 -24.42 -15.54
N GLU A 270 -29.49 -25.30 -16.45
CA GLU A 270 -29.99 -24.94 -17.77
C GLU A 270 -31.44 -24.42 -17.66
N LEU A 271 -31.66 -23.25 -18.24
CA LEU A 271 -32.92 -22.54 -18.31
C LEU A 271 -33.45 -22.59 -19.76
N PRO A 272 -34.76 -22.33 -19.96
CA PRO A 272 -35.34 -22.27 -21.30
C PRO A 272 -34.58 -21.33 -22.25
N MET A 273 -34.67 -21.59 -23.56
CA MET A 273 -34.00 -20.81 -24.61
C MET A 273 -32.46 -20.87 -24.57
N GLY A 274 -31.86 -21.94 -24.02
CA GLY A 274 -30.40 -22.14 -24.04
C GLY A 274 -29.62 -21.21 -23.12
N PHE A 275 -30.29 -20.67 -22.09
CA PHE A 275 -29.64 -19.95 -21.00
C PHE A 275 -29.11 -20.96 -19.99
N VAL A 276 -27.96 -20.64 -19.39
CA VAL A 276 -27.39 -21.38 -18.27
C VAL A 276 -27.15 -20.38 -17.16
N ALA A 277 -27.81 -20.58 -16.02
CA ALA A 277 -27.62 -19.77 -14.83
C ALA A 277 -26.79 -20.54 -13.80
N GLN A 278 -25.97 -19.83 -13.05
CA GLN A 278 -25.25 -20.38 -11.91
C GLN A 278 -25.30 -19.41 -10.75
N ALA A 279 -25.58 -19.93 -9.56
CA ALA A 279 -25.40 -19.25 -8.30
C ALA A 279 -24.29 -19.97 -7.53
N ALA A 280 -23.32 -19.23 -7.01
CA ALA A 280 -22.21 -19.77 -6.24
C ALA A 280 -21.95 -18.93 -5.00
N TYR A 281 -21.48 -19.58 -3.95
CA TYR A 281 -20.92 -18.97 -2.77
C TYR A 281 -19.46 -19.39 -2.67
N ILE A 282 -18.58 -18.44 -2.40
CA ILE A 282 -17.15 -18.66 -2.20
C ILE A 282 -16.76 -18.00 -0.88
N GLY A 283 -16.06 -18.75 -0.03
CA GLY A 283 -15.44 -18.24 1.17
C GLY A 283 -13.96 -18.55 1.19
N ARG A 284 -13.17 -17.60 1.69
CA ARG A 284 -11.74 -17.74 1.93
C ARG A 284 -11.41 -17.17 3.31
N ALA A 285 -10.62 -17.90 4.07
CA ALA A 285 -10.03 -17.43 5.33
C ALA A 285 -8.52 -17.64 5.26
N GLY A 286 -7.79 -16.54 5.15
CA GLY A 286 -6.34 -16.48 5.23
C GLY A 286 -5.89 -16.28 6.68
N ASN A 287 -5.06 -17.18 7.17
CA ASN A 287 -4.42 -17.13 8.47
C ASN A 287 -2.91 -17.19 8.29
N ARG A 288 -2.16 -16.62 9.23
CA ARG A 288 -0.70 -16.60 9.18
C ARG A 288 -0.14 -15.91 7.93
N LEU A 289 -0.91 -14.98 7.38
CA LEU A 289 -0.49 -14.24 6.19
C LEU A 289 0.74 -13.42 6.52
N PHE A 290 1.60 -13.29 5.53
CA PHE A 290 2.83 -12.52 5.66
C PHE A 290 2.52 -11.05 5.93
N MET A 291 3.21 -10.44 6.89
CA MET A 291 3.11 -9.01 7.22
C MET A 291 4.49 -8.39 7.36
N ALA A 292 4.56 -7.08 7.10
CA ALA A 292 5.73 -6.25 7.37
C ALA A 292 5.28 -4.98 8.09
N TYR A 293 5.89 -4.68 9.24
CA TYR A 293 5.55 -3.50 10.05
C TYR A 293 6.71 -3.03 10.91
N ASN A 294 6.66 -1.78 11.41
CA ASN A 294 7.72 -1.23 12.26
C ASN A 294 7.50 -1.67 13.71
N ILE A 295 8.33 -2.55 14.26
CA ILE A 295 8.26 -2.91 15.71
C ILE A 295 8.93 -1.88 16.62
N ASN A 296 9.60 -0.88 16.04
CA ASN A 296 10.29 0.18 16.76
C ASN A 296 9.52 1.51 16.75
N GLN A 297 8.18 1.44 16.72
CA GLN A 297 7.33 2.64 16.79
C GLN A 297 7.66 3.46 18.04
N ILE A 298 7.83 4.78 17.87
CA ILE A 298 8.03 5.71 18.99
C ILE A 298 6.68 5.88 19.70
N ASN A 299 6.64 5.58 20.99
CA ASN A 299 5.44 5.68 21.81
C ASN A 299 5.34 7.08 22.46
N SER A 300 4.22 7.77 22.23
CA SER A 300 3.95 9.06 22.89
C SER A 300 3.31 8.96 24.28
N ASP A 301 2.84 7.78 24.71
CA ASP A 301 2.15 7.59 25.99
C ASP A 301 2.91 8.19 27.19
N PRO A 302 4.25 8.00 27.34
CA PRO A 302 5.00 8.57 28.46
C PRO A 302 5.00 10.10 28.50
N LEU A 303 4.63 10.76 27.41
CA LEU A 303 4.61 12.21 27.26
C LEU A 303 3.22 12.81 27.43
N LEU A 304 2.14 12.04 27.34
CA LEU A 304 0.78 12.57 27.21
C LEU A 304 0.38 13.50 28.35
N ALA A 305 0.77 13.18 29.59
CA ALA A 305 0.51 14.05 30.74
C ALA A 305 1.22 15.41 30.59
N SER A 306 2.50 15.42 30.21
CA SER A 306 3.22 16.67 29.97
C SER A 306 2.71 17.41 28.74
N PHE A 307 2.35 16.69 27.67
CA PHE A 307 1.77 17.25 26.46
C PHE A 307 0.47 18.00 26.76
N GLY A 308 -0.40 17.40 27.59
CA GLY A 308 -1.64 18.04 28.06
C GLY A 308 -1.38 19.34 28.82
N LEU A 309 -0.38 19.37 29.72
CA LEU A 309 -0.02 20.59 30.47
C LEU A 309 0.57 21.68 29.57
N LEU A 310 1.46 21.32 28.64
CA LEU A 310 2.04 22.25 27.66
C LEU A 310 0.94 22.89 26.80
N ARG A 311 -0.03 22.08 26.36
CA ARG A 311 -1.18 22.56 25.60
C ARG A 311 -2.09 23.45 26.44
N GLN A 312 -2.39 23.05 27.68
CA GLN A 312 -3.23 23.83 28.57
C GLN A 312 -2.64 25.23 28.84
N ASN A 313 -1.30 25.34 28.90
CA ASN A 313 -0.64 26.64 28.97
C ASN A 313 -0.85 27.48 27.70
N LEU A 314 -0.74 26.88 26.51
CA LEU A 314 -1.04 27.55 25.24
C LEU A 314 -2.50 28.03 25.16
N ASP A 315 -3.45 27.17 25.55
CA ASP A 315 -4.88 27.48 25.55
C ASP A 315 -5.20 28.65 26.51
N ASN A 316 -4.41 28.79 27.58
CA ASN A 316 -4.48 29.91 28.53
C ASN A 316 -3.74 31.19 28.06
N GLY A 317 -3.22 31.22 26.83
CA GLY A 317 -2.49 32.35 26.24
C GLY A 317 -1.03 32.48 26.68
N CYS A 318 -0.49 31.47 27.35
CA CYS A 318 0.90 31.42 27.80
C CYS A 318 1.81 30.71 26.79
N ARG A 319 3.12 30.81 27.00
CA ARG A 319 4.06 29.92 26.34
C ARG A 319 3.89 28.48 26.85
N PRO A 320 4.24 27.44 26.07
CA PRO A 320 4.12 26.04 26.48
C PRO A 320 4.76 25.74 27.85
N ASP A 321 5.91 26.34 28.14
CA ASP A 321 6.60 26.19 29.43
C ASP A 321 5.89 26.88 30.62
N GLY A 322 4.79 27.60 30.39
CA GLY A 322 4.07 28.36 31.41
C GLY A 322 4.66 29.74 31.68
N SER A 323 5.68 30.16 30.93
CA SER A 323 6.18 31.55 30.97
C SER A 323 5.22 32.50 30.22
N GLY A 324 5.44 33.81 30.40
CA GLY A 324 4.52 34.90 30.02
C GLY A 324 3.99 34.89 28.58
N PRO A 325 3.04 35.79 28.25
CA PRO A 325 2.18 35.63 27.08
C PRO A 325 2.94 35.60 25.75
N GLN A 326 2.35 34.94 24.75
CA GLN A 326 2.91 34.81 23.40
C GLN A 326 3.00 36.18 22.67
N SER A 327 2.20 37.16 23.09
CA SER A 327 2.22 38.57 22.68
C SER A 327 1.98 39.50 23.88
N THR A 328 2.36 40.78 23.79
CA THR A 328 2.47 41.74 24.92
C THR A 328 1.15 42.17 25.59
N ASP A 329 0.04 41.43 25.46
CA ASP A 329 -1.22 41.74 26.12
C ASP A 329 -1.49 40.78 27.32
N ARG A 330 -1.82 41.36 28.48
CA ARG A 330 -1.98 40.74 29.82
C ARG A 330 -3.14 39.72 29.82
N SER A 331 -3.14 38.54 30.46
CA SER A 331 -2.37 37.94 31.54
C SER A 331 -2.56 36.43 31.46
N CYS A 332 -1.51 35.63 31.65
CA CYS A 332 -1.64 34.22 32.03
C CYS A 332 -2.37 34.13 33.38
N VAL A 333 -3.69 33.96 33.40
CA VAL A 333 -4.43 33.79 34.65
C VAL A 333 -4.28 32.33 35.09
N ASN A 334 -3.53 32.09 36.17
CA ASN A 334 -3.16 30.78 36.72
C ASN A 334 -2.31 29.89 35.77
N PRO A 335 -1.10 30.33 35.36
CA PRO A 335 -0.23 29.51 34.54
C PRO A 335 0.19 28.25 35.31
N ILE A 336 0.25 27.12 34.62
CA ILE A 336 0.82 25.89 35.16
C ILE A 336 2.34 26.10 35.20
N PRO A 337 2.98 26.13 36.38
CA PRO A 337 4.41 26.44 36.47
C PRO A 337 5.24 25.42 35.69
N ALA A 338 6.28 25.86 34.99
CA ALA A 338 7.22 24.99 34.28
C ALA A 338 7.71 23.80 35.12
N ALA A 339 7.95 24.04 36.42
CA ALA A 339 8.39 23.03 37.39
C ALA A 339 7.40 21.86 37.57
N SER A 340 6.12 22.07 37.27
CA SER A 340 5.08 21.05 37.33
C SER A 340 4.93 20.24 36.03
N ILE A 341 5.74 20.55 35.00
CA ILE A 341 5.76 19.86 33.70
C ILE A 341 6.99 18.92 33.68
N PRO A 342 6.83 17.61 33.94
CA PRO A 342 7.95 16.69 34.08
C PRO A 342 8.86 16.64 32.85
N LEU A 343 8.29 16.81 31.65
CA LEU A 343 9.05 16.80 30.41
C LEU A 343 10.15 17.88 30.37
N ILE A 344 9.88 19.09 30.86
CA ILE A 344 10.87 20.18 30.85
C ILE A 344 12.08 19.81 31.71
N GLY A 345 11.81 19.26 32.92
CA GLY A 345 12.85 18.76 33.81
C GLY A 345 13.66 17.63 33.18
N ARG A 346 13.00 16.66 32.54
CA ARG A 346 13.67 15.54 31.85
C ARG A 346 14.52 15.99 30.67
N LEU A 347 14.05 16.94 29.87
CA LEU A 347 14.83 17.51 28.76
C LEU A 347 16.05 18.28 29.27
N THR A 348 15.88 19.01 30.38
CA THR A 348 16.98 19.74 31.03
C THR A 348 18.03 18.79 31.59
N ALA A 349 17.61 17.73 32.27
CA ALA A 349 18.49 16.68 32.74
C ALA A 349 19.20 15.93 31.60
N ALA A 350 18.63 15.94 30.40
CA ALA A 350 19.20 15.37 29.18
C ALA A 350 20.18 16.30 28.45
N GLY A 351 20.51 17.46 29.02
CA GLY A 351 21.44 18.44 28.44
C GLY A 351 20.82 19.38 27.41
N LEU A 352 19.49 19.37 27.24
CA LEU A 352 18.77 20.30 26.37
C LEU A 352 18.27 21.50 27.17
N ASN A 353 18.09 22.66 26.54
CA ASN A 353 17.34 23.75 27.18
C ASN A 353 15.83 23.42 27.10
N GLY A 354 15.29 22.80 28.14
CA GLY A 354 13.91 22.29 28.15
C GLY A 354 12.86 23.35 27.82
N ALA A 355 13.00 24.56 28.36
CA ALA A 355 12.09 25.68 28.08
C ALA A 355 12.16 26.13 26.61
N SER A 356 13.37 26.35 26.08
CA SER A 356 13.57 26.70 24.67
C SER A 356 13.07 25.59 23.73
N PHE A 357 13.27 24.32 24.12
CA PHE A 357 12.85 23.17 23.33
C PHE A 357 11.33 23.12 23.15
N VAL A 358 10.55 23.36 24.22
CA VAL A 358 9.08 23.30 24.18
C VAL A 358 8.45 24.57 23.63
N ASN A 359 9.11 25.72 23.77
CA ASN A 359 8.63 27.00 23.23
C ASN A 359 8.96 27.21 21.74
N ASN A 360 9.57 26.23 21.09
CA ASN A 360 9.89 26.27 19.68
C ASN A 360 8.61 26.28 18.81
N ASP A 361 8.58 27.09 17.74
CA ASP A 361 7.41 27.22 16.85
C ASP A 361 6.92 25.89 16.27
N THR A 362 7.83 24.95 15.97
CA THR A 362 7.46 23.61 15.52
C THR A 362 6.73 22.83 16.61
N VAL A 363 7.18 22.93 17.88
CA VAL A 363 6.49 22.27 19.01
C VAL A 363 5.14 22.92 19.27
N ILE A 364 5.04 24.25 19.16
CA ILE A 364 3.75 24.95 19.26
C ILE A 364 2.79 24.46 18.17
N GLY A 365 3.26 24.32 16.92
CA GLY A 365 2.47 23.73 15.83
C GLY A 365 2.03 22.29 16.11
N GLN A 366 2.90 21.47 16.71
CA GLN A 366 2.57 20.10 17.13
C GLN A 366 1.53 20.09 18.25
N LEU A 367 1.62 21.02 19.22
CA LEU A 367 0.65 21.15 20.31
C LEU A 367 -0.73 21.56 19.78
N ASN A 368 -0.79 22.51 18.85
CA ASN A 368 -2.03 22.97 18.22
C ASN A 368 -2.73 21.87 17.40
N THR A 369 -1.99 20.87 16.94
CA THR A 369 -2.50 19.76 16.11
C THR A 369 -2.50 18.42 16.84
N ASN A 370 -2.46 18.41 18.19
CA ASN A 370 -2.45 17.18 19.00
C ASN A 370 -1.33 16.18 18.66
N ALA A 371 -0.26 16.62 18.00
CA ALA A 371 0.77 15.77 17.40
C ALA A 371 1.78 15.24 18.44
N ALA A 372 1.31 14.55 19.48
CA ALA A 372 2.17 14.01 20.54
C ALA A 372 3.19 12.98 20.02
N GLY A 373 2.84 12.21 18.99
CA GLY A 373 3.76 11.30 18.29
C GLY A 373 4.88 12.04 17.56
N ALA A 374 4.57 13.17 16.92
CA ALA A 374 5.59 14.01 16.28
C ALA A 374 6.51 14.71 17.31
N LEU A 375 5.98 15.10 18.47
CA LEU A 375 6.80 15.62 19.56
C LEU A 375 7.74 14.52 20.11
N ALA A 376 7.23 13.29 20.25
CA ALA A 376 8.02 12.16 20.71
C ALA A 376 9.20 11.86 19.75
N GLU A 377 8.96 11.90 18.44
CA GLU A 377 10.00 11.79 17.42
C GLU A 377 11.06 12.88 17.54
N ARG A 378 10.62 14.14 17.66
CA ARG A 378 11.53 15.27 17.85
C ARG A 378 12.40 15.11 19.08
N ILE A 379 11.88 14.55 20.17
CA ILE A 379 12.67 14.25 21.36
C ILE A 379 13.72 13.18 21.04
N GLU A 380 13.35 12.08 20.39
CA GLU A 380 14.28 11.02 20.00
C GLU A 380 15.33 11.47 18.97
N ASP A 381 15.06 12.53 18.21
CA ASP A 381 16.03 13.19 17.32
C ASP A 381 17.08 14.04 18.04
N ASN A 382 16.76 14.51 19.26
CA ASN A 382 17.63 15.43 20.01
C ASN A 382 18.27 14.78 21.23
N THR A 383 17.70 13.70 21.76
CA THR A 383 18.24 13.01 22.94
C THR A 383 17.81 11.55 23.03
N LEU A 384 18.68 10.74 23.65
CA LEU A 384 18.40 9.34 23.99
C LEU A 384 17.76 9.16 25.38
N ALA A 385 17.72 10.22 26.20
CA ALA A 385 17.44 10.10 27.62
C ALA A 385 16.00 9.66 27.97
N LEU A 386 15.04 9.86 27.06
CA LEU A 386 13.63 9.57 27.34
C LEU A 386 13.18 8.16 26.96
N ARG A 387 13.95 7.44 26.12
CA ARG A 387 13.70 6.04 25.71
C ARG A 387 12.27 5.80 25.22
N LEU A 388 11.83 6.63 24.28
CA LEU A 388 10.47 6.60 23.74
C LEU A 388 10.27 5.54 22.64
N ARG A 389 11.36 5.03 22.05
CA ARG A 389 11.35 3.85 21.18
C ARG A 389 11.96 2.61 21.85
N PRO A 390 11.48 1.40 21.51
CA PRO A 390 11.96 0.15 22.11
C PRO A 390 13.47 -0.13 21.97
N ASN A 391 14.08 0.24 20.83
CA ASN A 391 15.51 0.10 20.60
C ASN A 391 16.08 1.36 19.92
N GLN A 392 17.05 2.00 20.59
CA GLN A 392 17.66 3.26 20.14
C GLN A 392 18.89 3.09 19.24
N GLN A 393 19.31 1.86 18.92
CA GLN A 393 20.33 1.61 17.90
C GLN A 393 19.78 1.80 16.48
N PHE A 394 18.46 1.62 16.32
CA PHE A 394 17.80 1.63 15.02
C PHE A 394 16.71 2.69 14.96
N SER A 395 16.52 3.32 13.80
CA SER A 395 15.41 4.26 13.59
C SER A 395 14.12 3.47 13.39
N THR A 396 14.12 2.59 12.39
CA THR A 396 13.02 1.70 12.05
C THR A 396 13.50 0.25 12.09
N ILE A 397 12.67 -0.64 12.65
CA ILE A 397 12.89 -2.08 12.58
C ILE A 397 11.70 -2.67 11.83
N THR A 398 11.87 -2.92 10.54
CA THR A 398 10.84 -3.59 9.73
C THR A 398 10.86 -5.07 10.08
N TYR A 399 9.84 -5.50 10.81
CA TYR A 399 9.66 -6.88 11.25
C TYR A 399 8.78 -7.62 10.24
N LEU A 400 9.31 -8.73 9.72
CA LEU A 400 8.64 -9.60 8.77
C LEU A 400 8.12 -10.83 9.51
N ASP A 401 6.80 -10.97 9.63
CA ASP A 401 6.17 -12.04 10.39
C ASP A 401 4.95 -12.66 9.68
N ASN A 402 4.24 -13.53 10.40
CA ASN A 402 3.00 -14.17 9.96
C ASN A 402 1.78 -13.78 10.82
N SER A 403 1.67 -12.52 11.24
CA SER A 403 0.53 -12.04 12.04
C SER A 403 -0.70 -11.66 11.20
N GLY A 404 -0.62 -11.79 9.87
CA GLY A 404 -1.67 -11.39 8.94
C GLY A 404 -2.87 -12.32 8.93
N ALA A 405 -4.06 -11.74 8.76
CA ALA A 405 -5.31 -12.47 8.65
C ALA A 405 -6.31 -11.76 7.73
N SER A 406 -6.97 -12.50 6.86
CA SER A 406 -8.02 -11.98 5.96
C SER A 406 -9.19 -12.95 5.83
N ASN A 407 -10.39 -12.40 5.62
CA ASN A 407 -11.61 -13.15 5.36
C ASN A 407 -12.33 -12.54 4.17
N TYR A 408 -12.65 -13.38 3.18
CA TYR A 408 -13.42 -12.99 2.01
C TYR A 408 -14.62 -13.91 1.85
N HIS A 409 -15.79 -13.33 1.66
CA HIS A 409 -17.02 -14.06 1.36
C HIS A 409 -17.73 -13.41 0.18
N ALA A 410 -18.17 -14.20 -0.79
CA ALA A 410 -18.90 -13.70 -1.94
C ALA A 410 -19.99 -14.64 -2.43
N ALA A 411 -21.10 -14.04 -2.85
CA ALA A 411 -22.10 -14.68 -3.70
C ALA A 411 -21.85 -14.27 -5.15
N GLN A 412 -21.76 -15.23 -6.06
CA GLN A 412 -21.54 -15.04 -7.49
C GLN A 412 -22.72 -15.57 -8.27
N PHE A 413 -23.22 -14.77 -9.21
CA PHE A 413 -24.32 -15.13 -10.08
C PHE A 413 -23.85 -14.97 -11.52
N THR A 414 -23.99 -16.01 -12.33
CA THR A 414 -23.67 -15.94 -13.75
C THR A 414 -24.88 -16.37 -14.58
N ILE A 415 -25.05 -15.72 -15.73
CA ILE A 415 -26.05 -16.09 -16.73
C ILE A 415 -25.36 -16.09 -18.08
N ARG A 416 -25.41 -17.21 -18.78
CA ARG A 416 -24.80 -17.37 -20.10
C ARG A 416 -25.80 -17.89 -21.10
N LYS A 417 -25.91 -17.23 -22.25
CA LYS A 417 -26.60 -17.74 -23.44
C LYS A 417 -25.58 -17.87 -24.56
N ARG A 418 -25.38 -19.10 -25.04
CA ARG A 418 -24.62 -19.32 -26.27
C ARG A 418 -25.37 -18.67 -27.44
N PHE A 419 -24.63 -18.05 -28.36
CA PHE A 419 -25.25 -17.34 -29.47
C PHE A 419 -26.20 -18.25 -30.24
N SER A 420 -27.49 -17.94 -30.17
CA SER A 420 -28.57 -18.75 -30.72
C SER A 420 -29.77 -17.86 -30.98
N SER A 421 -30.47 -18.08 -32.10
CA SER A 421 -31.62 -17.26 -32.52
C SER A 421 -31.34 -15.76 -32.52
N GLY A 422 -30.09 -15.37 -32.83
CA GLY A 422 -29.63 -13.99 -32.90
C GLY A 422 -29.14 -13.37 -31.60
N LEU A 423 -29.20 -14.04 -30.44
CA LEU A 423 -28.73 -13.47 -29.17
C LEU A 423 -27.66 -14.35 -28.52
N GLY A 424 -26.53 -13.75 -28.17
CA GLY A 424 -25.53 -14.27 -27.25
C GLY A 424 -25.34 -13.31 -26.08
N MET A 425 -25.20 -13.85 -24.87
CA MET A 425 -25.07 -13.03 -23.67
C MET A 425 -24.22 -13.75 -22.62
N ASN A 426 -23.44 -12.98 -21.88
CA ASN A 426 -22.78 -13.40 -20.66
C ASN A 426 -22.92 -12.30 -19.61
N MET A 427 -23.40 -12.66 -18.43
CA MET A 427 -23.51 -11.78 -17.26
C MET A 427 -22.80 -12.47 -16.10
N ALA A 428 -21.98 -11.73 -15.38
CA ALA A 428 -21.36 -12.15 -14.14
C ALA A 428 -21.53 -11.05 -13.08
N TYR A 429 -22.13 -11.40 -11.95
CA TYR A 429 -22.35 -10.52 -10.82
C TYR A 429 -21.75 -11.13 -9.56
N THR A 430 -20.95 -10.35 -8.83
CA THR A 430 -20.37 -10.75 -7.55
C THR A 430 -20.83 -9.78 -6.48
N PHE A 431 -21.40 -10.32 -5.41
CA PHE A 431 -21.70 -9.62 -4.17
C PHE A 431 -20.74 -10.10 -3.09
N GLY A 432 -19.71 -9.29 -2.79
CA GLY A 432 -18.57 -9.67 -1.96
C GLY A 432 -18.43 -8.88 -0.67
N LYS A 433 -17.63 -9.39 0.26
CA LYS A 433 -17.04 -8.62 1.36
C LYS A 433 -15.68 -9.20 1.73
N SER A 434 -14.67 -8.35 1.80
CA SER A 434 -13.31 -8.64 2.25
C SER A 434 -12.98 -7.86 3.52
N ILE A 435 -12.41 -8.53 4.51
CA ILE A 435 -11.91 -7.95 5.77
C ILE A 435 -10.49 -8.45 5.98
N ASP A 436 -9.55 -7.57 6.29
CA ASP A 436 -8.18 -7.94 6.64
C ASP A 436 -7.62 -7.03 7.75
N ASN A 437 -6.42 -7.34 8.24
CA ASN A 437 -5.64 -6.47 9.13
C ASN A 437 -4.49 -5.73 8.41
N GLN A 438 -4.23 -6.02 7.14
CA GLN A 438 -3.28 -5.32 6.27
C GLN A 438 -3.66 -5.57 4.80
N SER A 439 -3.90 -4.51 4.03
CA SER A 439 -4.42 -4.61 2.66
C SER A 439 -3.35 -4.42 1.57
N VAL A 440 -2.07 -4.51 1.95
CA VAL A 440 -0.94 -4.29 1.04
C VAL A 440 0.02 -5.46 1.09
N ASP A 441 0.55 -5.82 -0.08
CA ASP A 441 1.64 -6.78 -0.22
C ASP A 441 2.89 -6.27 0.53
N PRO A 442 3.39 -7.03 1.53
CA PRO A 442 4.60 -6.69 2.27
C PRO A 442 5.84 -6.46 1.38
N VAL A 443 5.86 -6.96 0.14
CA VAL A 443 6.91 -6.71 -0.88
C VAL A 443 7.09 -5.21 -1.13
N GLY A 444 6.00 -4.45 -1.17
CA GLY A 444 6.04 -3.00 -1.36
C GLY A 444 6.55 -2.24 -0.14
N ALA A 445 6.39 -2.80 1.07
CA ALA A 445 6.83 -2.20 2.33
C ALA A 445 8.33 -2.45 2.61
N ALA A 446 8.86 -3.63 2.26
CA ALA A 446 10.23 -4.02 2.60
C ALA A 446 11.31 -3.46 1.64
N SER A 447 10.98 -3.13 0.38
CA SER A 447 11.98 -3.04 -0.68
C SER A 447 12.20 -1.67 -1.36
N GLY A 448 11.32 -0.69 -1.16
CA GLY A 448 11.49 0.59 -1.87
C GLY A 448 10.45 1.67 -1.62
N GLY A 449 9.27 1.34 -1.07
CA GLY A 449 8.28 2.36 -0.67
C GLY A 449 8.50 2.94 0.72
N GLY A 450 9.28 2.26 1.57
CA GLY A 450 9.19 2.46 3.01
C GLY A 450 7.81 2.11 3.56
N LEU A 451 7.70 2.03 4.87
CA LEU A 451 6.40 1.99 5.55
C LEU A 451 5.78 3.40 5.40
N THR A 452 5.17 3.70 4.25
CA THR A 452 4.54 5.00 4.01
C THR A 452 3.36 5.21 4.97
N THR A 453 3.07 6.45 5.33
CA THR A 453 2.01 6.87 6.28
C THR A 453 0.57 6.60 5.79
N THR A 454 0.40 5.79 4.75
CA THR A 454 -0.91 5.34 4.29
C THR A 454 -1.45 4.25 5.20
N THR A 455 -2.72 4.39 5.60
CA THR A 455 -3.39 3.65 6.68
C THR A 455 -3.46 2.12 6.55
N SER A 456 -2.95 1.54 5.46
CA SER A 456 -3.05 0.10 5.14
C SER A 456 -1.71 -0.62 4.96
N ARG A 457 -0.57 0.10 5.01
CA ARG A 457 0.77 -0.47 4.80
C ARG A 457 1.50 -0.86 6.07
N ASN A 458 1.18 -0.21 7.18
CA ASN A 458 1.79 -0.41 8.48
C ASN A 458 0.68 -0.21 9.53
N PRO A 459 0.50 -1.13 10.48
CA PRO A 459 -0.43 -0.94 11.58
C PRO A 459 -0.20 0.39 12.30
N ILE A 460 -1.29 1.12 12.58
CA ILE A 460 -1.19 2.40 13.31
C ILE A 460 -0.60 2.20 14.69
N ASP A 461 -0.93 1.09 15.36
CA ASP A 461 -0.40 0.74 16.68
C ASP A 461 -0.12 -0.76 16.77
N ILE A 462 1.17 -1.10 16.83
CA ILE A 462 1.63 -2.49 16.97
C ILE A 462 1.25 -3.15 18.29
N ARG A 463 0.80 -2.37 19.29
CA ARG A 463 0.33 -2.88 20.59
C ARG A 463 -1.13 -3.29 20.54
N ASN A 464 -1.88 -2.84 19.53
CA ASN A 464 -3.29 -3.15 19.34
C ASN A 464 -3.66 -3.39 17.87
N PHE A 465 -3.26 -4.54 17.33
CA PHE A 465 -3.60 -4.97 15.95
C PHE A 465 -5.11 -5.02 15.63
N ARG A 466 -5.99 -5.00 16.65
CA ARG A 466 -7.44 -5.05 16.43
C ARG A 466 -7.94 -3.79 15.71
N GLU A 467 -7.26 -2.66 15.90
CA GLU A 467 -7.60 -1.38 15.25
C GLU A 467 -7.41 -1.41 13.74
N GLU A 468 -6.61 -2.35 13.24
CA GLU A 468 -6.37 -2.53 11.81
C GLU A 468 -7.33 -3.51 11.15
N ARG A 469 -8.14 -4.25 11.93
CA ARG A 469 -9.08 -5.21 11.35
C ARG A 469 -10.29 -4.49 10.76
N ALA A 470 -10.29 -4.29 9.45
CA ALA A 470 -11.31 -3.52 8.74
C ALA A 470 -11.60 -4.07 7.35
N ARG A 471 -12.53 -3.43 6.62
CA ARG A 471 -12.74 -3.73 5.19
C ARG A 471 -11.40 -3.58 4.46
N SER A 472 -11.07 -4.53 3.58
CA SER A 472 -9.86 -4.46 2.75
C SER A 472 -9.90 -3.23 1.84
N ASP A 473 -8.76 -2.60 1.56
CA ASP A 473 -8.69 -1.45 0.63
C ASP A 473 -9.31 -1.74 -0.74
N PHE A 474 -9.19 -2.98 -1.21
CA PHE A 474 -9.73 -3.46 -2.48
C PHE A 474 -11.13 -4.10 -2.36
N ASP A 475 -11.81 -3.95 -1.21
CA ASP A 475 -13.14 -4.52 -0.99
C ASP A 475 -14.18 -3.85 -1.89
N ARG A 476 -14.71 -4.61 -2.86
CA ARG A 476 -15.84 -4.18 -3.69
C ARG A 476 -17.08 -5.01 -3.38
N ARG A 477 -18.11 -4.32 -2.90
CA ARG A 477 -19.37 -4.93 -2.50
C ARG A 477 -20.16 -5.49 -3.68
N HIS A 478 -20.16 -4.78 -4.80
CA HIS A 478 -20.87 -5.14 -6.02
C HIS A 478 -19.91 -5.06 -7.21
N VAL A 479 -19.82 -6.13 -8.00
CA VAL A 479 -19.09 -6.16 -9.28
C VAL A 479 -19.96 -6.85 -10.32
N LEU A 480 -20.29 -6.16 -11.40
CA LEU A 480 -21.17 -6.64 -12.47
C LEU A 480 -20.49 -6.40 -13.82
N THR A 481 -20.41 -7.45 -14.62
CA THR A 481 -20.00 -7.39 -16.03
C THR A 481 -21.05 -8.07 -16.89
N ILE A 482 -21.51 -7.39 -17.92
CA ILE A 482 -22.45 -7.90 -18.92
C ILE A 482 -21.82 -7.72 -20.29
N GLY A 483 -21.74 -8.79 -21.08
CA GLY A 483 -21.43 -8.75 -22.49
C GLY A 483 -22.60 -9.34 -23.27
N SER A 484 -23.07 -8.62 -24.30
CA SER A 484 -24.16 -9.08 -25.16
C SER A 484 -23.86 -8.81 -26.63
N ALA A 485 -24.29 -9.74 -27.48
CA ALA A 485 -24.30 -9.61 -28.93
C ALA A 485 -25.69 -9.99 -29.42
N TRP A 486 -26.38 -9.07 -30.08
CA TRP A 486 -27.75 -9.23 -30.51
C TRP A 486 -27.93 -8.84 -31.98
N ASP A 487 -28.07 -9.86 -32.84
CA ASP A 487 -28.58 -9.70 -34.19
C ASP A 487 -30.08 -9.43 -34.13
N LEU A 488 -30.48 -8.25 -34.56
CA LEU A 488 -31.87 -7.85 -34.50
C LEU A 488 -32.72 -8.79 -35.36
N PRO A 489 -33.84 -9.32 -34.84
CA PRO A 489 -34.68 -10.28 -35.54
C PRO A 489 -35.61 -9.61 -36.58
N VAL A 490 -35.12 -8.60 -37.28
CA VAL A 490 -35.85 -7.82 -38.30
C VAL A 490 -35.21 -7.98 -39.69
N GLY A 491 -36.05 -7.98 -40.72
CA GLY A 491 -35.63 -8.09 -42.12
C GLY A 491 -36.01 -9.41 -42.78
N SER A 492 -35.67 -9.54 -44.06
CA SER A 492 -36.06 -10.68 -44.89
C SER A 492 -35.55 -12.00 -44.30
N GLY A 493 -36.46 -12.96 -44.14
CA GLY A 493 -36.16 -14.26 -43.51
C GLY A 493 -35.93 -14.22 -41.99
N LYS A 494 -36.25 -13.10 -41.31
CA LYS A 494 -36.22 -12.98 -39.84
C LYS A 494 -37.64 -12.96 -39.26
N ARG A 495 -37.73 -13.03 -37.92
CA ARG A 495 -39.00 -13.14 -37.19
C ARG A 495 -39.95 -11.96 -37.41
N PHE A 496 -39.40 -10.75 -37.55
CA PHE A 496 -40.15 -9.53 -37.77
C PHE A 496 -39.80 -8.97 -39.16
N PHE A 497 -40.80 -8.50 -39.91
CA PHE A 497 -40.63 -8.02 -41.29
C PHE A 497 -39.96 -9.05 -42.23
N GLY A 498 -40.32 -10.33 -42.07
CA GLY A 498 -39.78 -11.45 -42.87
C GLY A 498 -40.05 -11.35 -44.37
N ASP A 499 -41.18 -10.74 -44.76
CA ASP A 499 -41.59 -10.51 -46.15
C ASP A 499 -41.28 -9.08 -46.64
N ALA A 500 -40.39 -8.37 -45.94
CA ALA A 500 -40.00 -7.02 -46.33
C ALA A 500 -39.43 -6.99 -47.76
N GLY A 501 -39.97 -6.08 -48.59
CA GLY A 501 -39.39 -5.76 -49.89
C GLY A 501 -37.94 -5.28 -49.78
N SER A 502 -37.17 -5.33 -50.88
CA SER A 502 -35.71 -5.15 -50.84
C SER A 502 -35.29 -3.83 -50.17
N VAL A 503 -36.00 -2.73 -50.43
CA VAL A 503 -35.73 -1.41 -49.84
C VAL A 503 -35.92 -1.43 -48.32
N VAL A 504 -37.03 -2.00 -47.84
CA VAL A 504 -37.33 -2.10 -46.40
C VAL A 504 -36.31 -3.01 -45.71
N ASN A 505 -35.88 -4.10 -46.36
CA ASN A 505 -34.86 -5.00 -45.84
C ASN A 505 -33.47 -4.34 -45.77
N GLN A 506 -33.10 -3.49 -46.73
CA GLN A 506 -31.82 -2.77 -46.67
C GLN A 506 -31.77 -1.76 -45.51
N ILE A 507 -32.91 -1.17 -45.14
CA ILE A 507 -33.00 -0.23 -44.02
C ILE A 507 -33.06 -0.97 -42.68
N LEU A 508 -33.98 -1.93 -42.54
CA LEU A 508 -34.31 -2.56 -41.26
C LEU A 508 -33.56 -3.87 -40.98
N GLY A 509 -33.07 -4.57 -42.00
CA GLY A 509 -32.42 -5.88 -41.85
C GLY A 509 -30.93 -5.80 -41.55
N GLY A 510 -30.32 -6.88 -41.05
CA GLY A 510 -28.85 -6.99 -40.96
C GLY A 510 -28.17 -6.11 -39.91
N TRP A 511 -28.93 -5.63 -38.93
CA TRP A 511 -28.40 -4.92 -37.75
C TRP A 511 -27.95 -5.92 -36.67
N SER A 512 -26.80 -5.63 -36.06
CA SER A 512 -26.28 -6.31 -34.89
C SER A 512 -25.84 -5.27 -33.87
N ILE A 513 -26.25 -5.46 -32.61
CA ILE A 513 -25.92 -4.59 -31.49
C ILE A 513 -25.06 -5.39 -30.53
N ASN A 514 -23.85 -4.89 -30.24
CA ASN A 514 -23.01 -5.43 -29.19
C ASN A 514 -22.92 -4.42 -28.05
N GLY A 515 -22.86 -4.92 -26.83
CA GLY A 515 -22.77 -4.10 -25.63
C GLY A 515 -21.89 -4.76 -24.58
N ILE A 516 -21.06 -3.94 -23.93
CA ILE A 516 -20.32 -4.33 -22.74
C ILE A 516 -20.65 -3.31 -21.65
N TYR A 517 -21.23 -3.79 -20.55
CA TYR A 517 -21.52 -2.99 -19.37
C TYR A 517 -20.69 -3.49 -18.20
N ASN A 518 -19.95 -2.58 -17.58
CA ASN A 518 -19.21 -2.84 -16.36
C ASN A 518 -19.72 -1.92 -15.26
N TYR A 519 -19.95 -2.47 -14.09
CA TYR A 519 -20.31 -1.73 -12.88
C TYR A 519 -19.57 -2.29 -11.68
N MET A 520 -19.01 -1.41 -10.86
CA MET A 520 -18.33 -1.78 -9.63
C MET A 520 -18.64 -0.74 -8.56
N SER A 521 -19.01 -1.17 -7.35
CA SER A 521 -19.06 -0.27 -6.20
C SER A 521 -17.68 0.34 -5.94
N GLY A 522 -17.63 1.50 -5.30
CA GLY A 522 -16.36 2.10 -4.91
C GLY A 522 -15.61 1.29 -3.85
N GLU A 523 -14.31 1.52 -3.81
CA GLU A 523 -13.40 0.99 -2.79
C GLU A 523 -13.60 1.72 -1.46
N PRO A 524 -13.41 1.06 -0.32
CA PRO A 524 -13.41 1.75 0.95
C PRO A 524 -12.19 2.64 1.11
N PHE A 525 -12.31 3.67 1.94
CA PHE A 525 -11.20 4.55 2.28
C PHE A 525 -11.32 5.11 3.71
N SER A 526 -10.20 5.62 4.22
CA SER A 526 -10.09 6.29 5.51
C SER A 526 -9.82 7.78 5.32
N VAL A 527 -10.25 8.62 6.26
CA VAL A 527 -9.85 10.03 6.31
C VAL A 527 -8.73 10.18 7.34
N ARG A 528 -7.63 10.82 6.97
CA ARG A 528 -6.49 11.10 7.83
C ARG A 528 -6.70 12.41 8.57
N SER A 529 -6.16 12.50 9.79
CA SER A 529 -6.15 13.73 10.58
C SER A 529 -5.09 14.74 10.12
N GLY A 530 -4.11 14.30 9.32
CA GLY A 530 -2.93 15.10 8.99
C GLY A 530 -1.92 15.22 10.14
N SER A 531 -2.16 14.55 11.27
CA SER A 531 -1.36 14.66 12.49
C SER A 531 -0.96 13.30 13.04
N ARG A 532 0.23 13.24 13.64
CA ARG A 532 0.77 12.05 14.33
C ARG A 532 0.44 12.14 15.81
N THR A 533 -0.79 11.77 16.20
CA THR A 533 -1.29 12.03 17.55
C THR A 533 -0.87 10.98 18.58
N SER A 534 -0.62 9.72 18.20
CA SER A 534 -0.29 8.62 19.14
C SER A 534 1.15 8.09 19.02
N ASN A 535 1.71 8.05 17.81
CA ASN A 535 3.05 7.55 17.54
C ASN A 535 3.68 8.25 16.34
N SER A 536 4.99 8.08 16.15
CA SER A 536 5.73 8.76 15.08
C SER A 536 5.65 8.08 13.71
N ALA A 537 5.18 6.84 13.63
CA ALA A 537 5.27 6.05 12.39
C ALA A 537 4.12 6.32 11.42
N HIS A 538 2.99 6.89 11.90
CA HIS A 538 1.77 7.03 11.13
C HIS A 538 0.95 8.26 11.52
N GLU A 539 0.23 8.85 10.55
CA GLU A 539 -0.74 9.92 10.79
C GLU A 539 -2.09 9.35 11.23
N SER A 540 -2.54 9.64 12.44
CA SER A 540 -3.81 9.14 12.96
C SER A 540 -4.99 9.42 12.04
N ARG A 541 -5.99 8.53 12.07
CA ARG A 541 -7.24 8.73 11.31
C ARG A 541 -8.01 9.89 11.94
N ALA A 542 -8.77 10.65 11.16
CA ALA A 542 -9.58 11.72 11.73
C ALA A 542 -10.72 11.12 12.58
N ASP A 543 -11.07 11.77 13.69
CA ASP A 543 -12.28 11.43 14.43
C ASP A 543 -13.52 11.86 13.64
N VAL A 544 -14.60 11.10 13.74
CA VAL A 544 -15.90 11.46 13.15
C VAL A 544 -16.80 11.99 14.26
N ILE A 545 -16.94 13.32 14.32
CA ILE A 545 -17.65 14.02 15.41
C ILE A 545 -19.12 14.34 15.07
N ALA A 546 -19.51 14.19 13.81
CA ALA A 546 -20.89 14.33 13.36
C ALA A 546 -21.24 13.26 12.31
N PRO A 547 -22.53 12.87 12.17
CA PRO A 547 -22.95 11.95 11.13
C PRO A 547 -22.65 12.50 9.73
N ILE A 548 -21.85 11.76 8.94
CA ILE A 548 -21.49 12.16 7.58
C ILE A 548 -21.45 10.94 6.65
N ARG A 549 -21.84 11.14 5.39
CA ARG A 549 -21.79 10.11 4.34
C ARG A 549 -20.96 10.62 3.18
N ALA A 550 -20.07 9.76 2.68
CA ALA A 550 -19.33 10.00 1.44
C ALA A 550 -20.29 10.02 0.24
N GLN A 551 -20.37 11.14 -0.46
CA GLN A 551 -21.18 11.31 -1.67
C GLN A 551 -20.57 12.36 -2.59
N LEU A 552 -20.52 12.08 -3.90
CA LEU A 552 -20.11 13.08 -4.88
C LEU A 552 -21.09 14.26 -4.93
N GLN A 553 -20.54 15.46 -4.83
CA GLN A 553 -21.28 16.70 -4.90
C GLN A 553 -20.41 17.84 -5.43
N GLU A 554 -21.03 18.74 -6.18
CA GLU A 554 -20.39 19.96 -6.65
C GLU A 554 -20.46 21.02 -5.54
N VAL A 555 -19.32 21.64 -5.24
CA VAL A 555 -19.24 22.74 -4.28
C VAL A 555 -18.88 24.02 -5.07
N PRO A 556 -19.64 25.12 -4.90
CA PRO A 556 -19.33 26.37 -5.58
C PRO A 556 -17.87 26.78 -5.35
N SER A 557 -17.21 27.24 -6.41
CA SER A 557 -15.82 27.73 -6.38
C SER A 557 -14.72 26.69 -6.12
N VAL A 558 -15.06 25.39 -6.07
CA VAL A 558 -14.08 24.29 -6.09
C VAL A 558 -14.11 23.63 -7.47
N ALA A 559 -12.94 23.31 -8.01
CA ALA A 559 -12.83 22.64 -9.29
C ALA A 559 -13.09 21.14 -9.14
N GLY A 560 -14.19 20.65 -9.74
CA GLY A 560 -14.58 19.24 -9.72
C GLY A 560 -15.34 18.84 -8.45
N PRO A 561 -15.90 17.62 -8.42
CA PRO A 561 -16.74 17.19 -7.31
C PRO A 561 -15.89 16.75 -6.10
N LEU A 562 -16.46 17.01 -4.92
CA LEU A 562 -15.95 16.53 -3.64
C LEU A 562 -16.80 15.37 -3.12
N VAL A 563 -16.20 14.52 -2.30
CA VAL A 563 -16.90 13.44 -1.56
C VAL A 563 -17.50 13.95 -0.24
N PHE A 564 -16.99 15.06 0.27
CA PHE A 564 -17.48 15.77 1.45
C PHE A 564 -17.50 17.27 1.16
N PRO A 565 -18.52 18.03 1.62
CA PRO A 565 -18.58 19.49 1.41
C PRO A 565 -17.43 20.24 2.07
N ASN A 566 -17.05 19.79 3.26
CA ASN A 566 -16.07 20.39 4.16
C ASN A 566 -15.63 19.35 5.20
N ASP A 567 -14.71 19.75 6.07
CA ASP A 567 -14.14 18.94 7.14
C ASP A 567 -14.87 19.07 8.49
N ASP A 568 -15.98 19.81 8.59
CA ASP A 568 -16.71 20.11 9.85
C ASP A 568 -17.15 18.85 10.63
N ALA A 569 -17.36 17.73 9.93
CA ALA A 569 -17.74 16.45 10.55
C ALA A 569 -16.54 15.68 11.14
N PHE A 570 -15.33 16.21 10.99
CA PHE A 570 -14.08 15.59 11.36
C PHE A 570 -13.31 16.42 12.38
N ALA A 571 -12.48 15.75 13.18
CA ALA A 571 -11.56 16.41 14.09
C ALA A 571 -10.21 15.70 14.13
N ILE A 572 -9.17 16.43 14.50
CA ILE A 572 -7.90 15.83 14.88
C ILE A 572 -8.11 15.09 16.21
N PRO A 573 -7.79 13.78 16.30
CA PRO A 573 -7.97 13.02 17.52
C PRO A 573 -7.21 13.59 18.71
N ALA A 574 -7.66 13.24 19.91
CA ALA A 574 -6.95 13.58 21.13
C ALA A 574 -5.50 13.02 21.12
N PRO A 575 -4.53 13.68 21.76
CA PRO A 575 -3.16 13.16 21.85
C PRO A 575 -3.17 11.77 22.50
N GLY A 576 -2.41 10.83 21.94
CA GLY A 576 -2.37 9.43 22.36
C GLY A 576 -3.43 8.53 21.71
N THR A 577 -4.36 9.07 20.92
CA THR A 577 -5.43 8.28 20.29
C THR A 577 -5.25 8.13 18.79
N ASN A 578 -5.76 7.04 18.22
CA ASN A 578 -5.57 6.65 16.80
C ASN A 578 -6.70 7.12 15.86
N GLY A 579 -7.76 7.70 16.43
CA GLY A 579 -8.93 8.20 15.72
C GLY A 579 -9.93 7.12 15.32
N ALA A 580 -10.68 7.38 14.25
CA ALA A 580 -11.70 6.46 13.75
C ALA A 580 -11.14 5.15 13.17
N GLY A 581 -12.01 4.16 12.94
CA GLY A 581 -11.63 2.89 12.33
C GLY A 581 -11.18 3.03 10.87
N ARG A 582 -10.36 2.08 10.40
CA ARG A 582 -9.92 2.01 9.00
C ARG A 582 -11.11 1.74 8.06
N ASN A 583 -11.12 2.36 6.89
CA ASN A 583 -11.96 1.99 5.74
C ASN A 583 -13.48 2.06 6.01
N ILE A 584 -13.89 3.08 6.74
CA ILE A 584 -15.29 3.31 7.14
C ILE A 584 -16.12 4.05 6.07
N PHE A 585 -15.48 4.72 5.11
CA PHE A 585 -16.15 5.38 3.98
C PHE A 585 -16.03 4.56 2.71
N THR A 586 -16.90 4.82 1.74
CA THR A 586 -16.90 4.14 0.43
C THR A 586 -16.79 5.20 -0.66
N ALA A 587 -15.83 5.02 -1.56
CA ALA A 587 -15.59 5.89 -2.71
C ALA A 587 -16.75 5.82 -3.73
N PRO A 588 -16.77 6.71 -4.73
CA PRO A 588 -17.76 6.65 -5.80
C PRO A 588 -17.73 5.33 -6.57
N ALA A 589 -18.88 4.92 -7.09
CA ALA A 589 -18.97 3.74 -7.95
C ALA A 589 -18.38 4.03 -9.34
N TYR A 590 -17.85 2.98 -9.96
CA TYR A 590 -17.43 2.99 -11.35
C TYR A 590 -18.49 2.31 -12.21
N TRP A 591 -18.84 2.90 -13.36
CA TRP A 591 -19.53 2.18 -14.41
C TRP A 591 -19.25 2.72 -15.81
N ASN A 592 -19.30 1.82 -16.78
CA ASN A 592 -19.08 2.13 -18.18
C ASN A 592 -19.96 1.28 -19.08
N LEU A 593 -20.44 1.88 -20.17
CA LEU A 593 -21.19 1.21 -21.22
C LEU A 593 -20.50 1.46 -22.57
N ASP A 594 -19.96 0.40 -23.16
CA ASP A 594 -19.45 0.41 -24.52
C ASP A 594 -20.49 -0.23 -25.45
N LEU A 595 -20.73 0.40 -26.59
CA LEU A 595 -21.72 -0.06 -27.57
C LEU A 595 -21.09 -0.17 -28.96
N SER A 596 -21.50 -1.18 -29.70
CA SER A 596 -21.19 -1.31 -31.12
C SER A 596 -22.44 -1.60 -31.93
N PHE A 597 -22.68 -0.78 -32.94
CA PHE A 597 -23.72 -1.00 -33.94
C PHE A 597 -23.06 -1.46 -35.23
N ILE A 598 -23.49 -2.62 -35.73
CA ILE A 598 -23.02 -3.16 -37.00
C ILE A 598 -24.21 -3.30 -37.92
N LYS A 599 -24.10 -2.75 -39.13
CA LYS A 599 -25.06 -2.94 -40.21
C LYS A 599 -24.39 -3.64 -41.37
N ILE A 600 -25.00 -4.73 -41.82
CA ILE A 600 -24.60 -5.42 -43.03
C ILE A 600 -25.58 -5.05 -44.15
N PHE A 601 -25.05 -4.54 -45.25
CA PHE A 601 -25.74 -4.27 -46.50
C PHE A 601 -25.40 -5.37 -47.50
N GLN A 602 -26.42 -6.05 -47.99
CA GLN A 602 -26.26 -7.04 -49.05
C GLN A 602 -26.38 -6.33 -50.39
N LEU A 603 -25.25 -5.99 -51.01
CA LEU A 603 -25.22 -5.26 -52.28
C LEU A 603 -25.52 -6.21 -53.45
N SER A 604 -24.97 -7.43 -53.40
CA SER A 604 -25.28 -8.53 -54.31
C SER A 604 -25.05 -9.88 -53.63
N GLU A 605 -25.20 -10.99 -54.36
CA GLU A 605 -24.85 -12.33 -53.86
C GLU A 605 -23.37 -12.48 -53.50
N ARG A 606 -22.50 -11.70 -54.16
CA ARG A 606 -21.04 -11.76 -54.00
C ARG A 606 -20.51 -10.66 -53.09
N PHE A 607 -21.10 -9.46 -53.11
CA PHE A 607 -20.59 -8.29 -52.38
C PHE A 607 -21.44 -7.97 -51.14
N ARG A 608 -20.78 -7.88 -49.98
CA ARG A 608 -21.38 -7.43 -48.71
C ARG A 608 -20.62 -6.23 -48.18
N MET A 609 -21.34 -5.19 -47.78
CA MET A 609 -20.75 -4.01 -47.16
C MET A 609 -21.15 -3.98 -45.69
N GLN A 610 -20.17 -3.90 -44.79
CA GLN A 610 -20.37 -3.79 -43.37
C GLN A 610 -20.02 -2.36 -42.92
N PHE A 611 -21.00 -1.67 -42.36
CA PHE A 611 -20.78 -0.44 -41.62
C PHE A 611 -20.78 -0.74 -40.12
N ARG A 612 -19.83 -0.17 -39.40
CA ARG A 612 -19.68 -0.37 -37.96
C ARG A 612 -19.48 0.98 -37.28
N THR A 613 -20.17 1.16 -36.17
CA THR A 613 -19.97 2.27 -35.23
C THR A 613 -19.64 1.68 -33.88
N GLU A 614 -18.47 1.99 -33.33
CA GLU A 614 -18.04 1.61 -31.98
C GLU A 614 -17.99 2.86 -31.10
N MET A 615 -18.60 2.78 -29.93
CA MET A 615 -18.71 3.86 -28.96
C MET A 615 -18.12 3.38 -27.64
N PHE A 616 -16.95 3.89 -27.29
CA PHE A 616 -16.34 3.69 -25.97
C PHE A 616 -16.86 4.78 -25.03
N ASN A 617 -17.37 4.39 -23.87
CA ASN A 617 -18.16 5.26 -23.00
C ASN A 617 -19.32 5.93 -23.75
N ALA A 618 -20.22 5.10 -24.31
CA ALA A 618 -21.31 5.53 -25.19
C ALA A 618 -22.20 6.63 -24.57
N LEU A 619 -22.41 6.58 -23.24
CA LEU A 619 -23.21 7.55 -22.50
C LEU A 619 -22.42 8.79 -22.04
N ASN A 620 -21.12 8.87 -22.35
CA ASN A 620 -20.23 9.94 -21.90
C ASN A 620 -20.30 10.15 -20.37
N HIS A 621 -20.37 9.05 -19.62
CA HIS A 621 -20.42 9.06 -18.16
C HIS A 621 -19.02 9.27 -17.59
N THR A 622 -18.86 10.24 -16.71
CA THR A 622 -17.59 10.51 -16.02
C THR A 622 -17.45 9.59 -14.81
N ASN A 623 -16.31 8.89 -14.72
CA ASN A 623 -15.96 8.09 -13.55
C ASN A 623 -14.89 8.81 -12.72
N PHE A 624 -15.06 8.83 -11.41
CA PHE A 624 -14.16 9.49 -10.46
C PHE A 624 -13.36 8.45 -9.67
N ASP A 625 -12.09 8.75 -9.37
CA ASP A 625 -11.26 7.93 -8.48
C ASP A 625 -11.62 8.18 -7.01
N ASN A 626 -11.07 7.35 -6.12
CA ASN A 626 -11.09 7.56 -4.68
C ASN A 626 -10.45 8.93 -4.34
N PRO A 627 -11.00 9.73 -3.42
CA PRO A 627 -10.32 10.93 -2.94
C PRO A 627 -8.92 10.60 -2.44
N ARG A 628 -7.91 11.32 -2.93
CA ARG A 628 -6.49 11.10 -2.59
C ARG A 628 -5.76 12.44 -2.48
N ASP A 629 -4.80 12.50 -1.58
CA ASP A 629 -3.84 13.60 -1.56
C ASP A 629 -2.70 13.28 -2.55
N ALA A 630 -2.12 14.30 -3.18
CA ALA A 630 -1.06 14.11 -4.20
C ALA A 630 0.17 13.32 -3.71
N SER A 631 0.37 13.20 -2.40
CA SER A 631 1.47 12.49 -1.75
C SER A 631 1.07 11.19 -1.04
N SER A 632 -0.23 10.87 -0.93
CA SER A 632 -0.68 9.69 -0.17
C SER A 632 -2.05 9.17 -0.62
N GLY A 633 -2.25 7.85 -0.54
CA GLY A 633 -3.47 7.17 -1.02
C GLY A 633 -4.77 7.45 -0.25
N SER A 634 -4.87 8.48 0.61
CA SER A 634 -6.08 8.82 1.38
C SER A 634 -6.14 10.32 1.72
N PRO A 635 -7.34 10.93 1.78
CA PRO A 635 -7.50 12.37 2.03
C PRO A 635 -7.17 12.73 3.48
N SER A 636 -6.64 13.93 3.70
CA SER A 636 -6.35 14.51 5.02
C SER A 636 -7.14 15.79 5.26
N ILE A 637 -7.69 15.97 6.47
CA ILE A 637 -8.42 17.19 6.84
C ILE A 637 -7.52 18.44 6.88
N LEU A 638 -6.19 18.28 6.97
CA LEU A 638 -5.24 19.39 6.88
C LEU A 638 -4.79 19.70 5.44
N SER A 639 -5.33 18.99 4.45
CA SER A 639 -5.01 19.17 3.03
C SER A 639 -5.86 20.26 2.40
N ASN A 640 -5.24 21.16 1.63
CA ASN A 640 -5.96 22.15 0.82
C ASN A 640 -6.79 21.51 -0.32
N LEU A 641 -6.60 20.21 -0.57
CA LEU A 641 -7.35 19.41 -1.55
C LEU A 641 -8.31 18.42 -0.86
N PHE A 642 -8.66 18.66 0.40
CA PHE A 642 -9.51 17.75 1.18
C PHE A 642 -10.76 17.32 0.41
N ALA A 643 -10.99 16.01 0.41
CA ALA A 643 -12.15 15.34 -0.21
C ALA A 643 -12.35 15.58 -1.71
N GLN A 644 -11.42 16.26 -2.41
CA GLN A 644 -11.49 16.43 -3.85
C GLN A 644 -11.20 15.10 -4.57
N THR A 645 -11.90 14.89 -5.68
CA THR A 645 -11.66 13.77 -6.58
C THR A 645 -11.19 14.31 -7.92
N CYS A 646 -10.06 13.83 -8.44
CA CYS A 646 -9.52 14.32 -9.72
C CYS A 646 -9.16 13.18 -10.70
N CYS A 647 -9.40 13.48 -11.99
CA CYS A 647 -9.05 12.87 -13.29
C CYS A 647 -8.90 11.32 -13.42
N ALA A 648 -9.78 10.68 -14.22
CA ALA A 648 -9.79 9.27 -14.65
C ALA A 648 -8.43 8.73 -15.18
N ALA A 649 -8.07 7.44 -15.15
CA ALA A 649 -8.84 6.22 -15.43
C ALA A 649 -8.46 5.02 -14.52
N VAL A 650 -9.47 4.28 -14.04
CA VAL A 650 -9.27 3.08 -13.22
C VAL A 650 -8.70 1.95 -14.07
N ALA A 651 -7.47 1.53 -13.75
CA ALA A 651 -7.10 0.13 -13.80
C ALA A 651 -7.35 -0.48 -12.40
N PRO A 652 -7.81 -1.73 -12.29
CA PRO A 652 -7.87 -2.43 -11.01
C PRO A 652 -6.50 -2.41 -10.31
N PRO A 653 -6.42 -2.39 -8.95
CA PRO A 653 -5.17 -2.34 -8.19
C PRO A 653 -4.15 -3.45 -8.51
N SER A 654 -4.53 -4.51 -9.23
CA SER A 654 -3.65 -5.60 -9.65
C SER A 654 -3.05 -5.46 -11.06
N THR A 655 -3.38 -4.41 -11.83
CA THR A 655 -2.91 -4.27 -13.22
C THR A 655 -2.53 -2.82 -13.54
N GLN A 656 -1.49 -2.28 -12.91
CA GLN A 656 -0.94 -0.96 -13.27
C GLN A 656 -0.34 -0.90 -14.69
N THR A 657 -0.18 -2.02 -15.40
CA THR A 657 0.53 -2.06 -16.69
C THR A 657 -0.32 -2.38 -17.91
N ILE A 658 -1.60 -2.73 -17.79
CA ILE A 658 -2.44 -3.03 -18.98
C ILE A 658 -3.91 -2.70 -18.70
N ILE A 659 -4.28 -1.42 -18.73
CA ILE A 659 -5.41 -0.78 -19.47
C ILE A 659 -5.26 0.73 -19.23
N GLN A 660 -4.29 1.37 -19.89
CA GLN A 660 -4.15 2.83 -19.93
C GLN A 660 -4.99 3.44 -21.08
N THR A 661 -5.99 2.71 -21.57
CA THR A 661 -6.87 3.09 -22.69
C THR A 661 -8.30 3.40 -22.24
N GLY A 662 -8.53 3.63 -20.95
CA GLY A 662 -9.73 4.32 -20.51
C GLY A 662 -9.62 5.78 -20.93
N GLU A 663 -9.82 6.07 -22.22
CA GLU A 663 -9.90 7.44 -22.72
C GLU A 663 -10.93 8.19 -21.86
N SER A 664 -10.50 9.26 -21.19
CA SER A 664 -11.35 10.04 -20.30
C SER A 664 -12.52 10.71 -21.04
N ALA A 665 -12.46 10.74 -22.38
CA ALA A 665 -13.50 11.22 -23.28
C ALA A 665 -14.20 10.07 -24.01
N ARG A 666 -15.49 10.25 -24.32
CA ARG A 666 -16.20 9.36 -25.23
C ARG A 666 -15.52 9.33 -26.59
N VAL A 667 -15.21 8.13 -27.08
CA VAL A 667 -14.66 7.93 -28.43
C VAL A 667 -15.64 7.16 -29.29
N ILE A 668 -15.91 7.73 -30.47
CA ILE A 668 -16.80 7.15 -31.48
C ILE A 668 -15.97 6.87 -32.72
N GLN A 669 -15.91 5.60 -33.11
CA GLN A 669 -15.18 5.14 -34.29
C GLN A 669 -16.15 4.63 -35.33
N PHE A 670 -15.89 4.98 -36.60
CA PHE A 670 -16.63 4.49 -37.75
C PHE A 670 -15.70 3.64 -38.60
N ALA A 671 -16.19 2.47 -39.02
CA ALA A 671 -15.46 1.60 -39.92
C ALA A 671 -16.39 1.11 -41.04
N LEU A 672 -15.86 1.09 -42.25
CA LEU A 672 -16.52 0.54 -43.42
C LEU A 672 -15.66 -0.59 -43.99
N LYS A 673 -16.25 -1.78 -44.16
CA LYS A 673 -15.58 -2.96 -44.69
C LYS A 673 -16.38 -3.55 -45.84
N LEU A 674 -15.77 -3.66 -47.02
CA LEU A 674 -16.32 -4.41 -48.15
C LEU A 674 -15.80 -5.84 -48.10
N GLN A 675 -16.68 -6.82 -48.26
CA GLN A 675 -16.40 -8.26 -48.30
C GLN A 675 -16.89 -8.79 -49.65
N PHE A 676 -16.09 -9.64 -50.30
CA PHE A 676 -16.32 -10.14 -51.66
C PHE A 676 -15.99 -11.62 -51.81
#